data_AF-A0A3M1EMP5-F1
#
_entry.id   AF-A0A3M1EMP5-F1
#
_cell.length_a   1.000
_cell.length_b   1.000
_cell.length_c   1.000
_cell.angle_alpha   90.00
_cell.angle_beta   90.00
_cell.angle_gamma   90.00
#
_symmetry.space_group_name_H-M   'P 1'
#
loop_
_entity.id
_entity.type
_entity.pdbx_description
1 polymer ?
#
loop_
_entity_poly.entity_id
_entity_poly.type
_entity_poly.pdbx_seq_one_letter_code
_entity_poly.pdbx_strand_id
1 'polypeptide(L)'
;MTRIGTFFSLFLVALTCISFSKCDSSDRDLDGVPNCSSWSSHHGRGGDACDNCPGVFNPDQKDCDGDSFGDACDPEGNVDNNGDGYCDPPQDADQDGIADTVDNCLSLANPGQEDCDQDGWGDPCDLEGDRDPDRDGLCEVTDTDLDGIDDREDNCLHIPNPLQNDCDLDGIGDACEADRDRDGDGLCDTVACDITVPGDYETIAAAIDAATDGMVLCVEAGTYRERIDLQGKAIHLLGLGGAQSTILHGAPAGSVVTFVSGEARDTILEGFTIQNGDAEQGGGIHIEHASPSLIDLFITNNISQQHDEEPNPSMGGGVFLLEGDPLFRNVTITENRAWGSMYIIDSHGGGIYMLHSRGTFDSVNITRNDCYWELDKGFRDGFGGGVYMERSAPTFIDSVIRGNAAAMGSSYPYDDSLPGGHGGGLYILDSSPSFLRVHIIGNRAGHSENNNPGEQNGGEGGSGGGAYVIGGSPRFQNVTFIGNAAGNGAGGGTVYIDSTNGGAGGHGGGIFLQNTNVTFKNVLFVKNVAGSGGHGGDIDAGCYHGEDFLVTNGGNGGHGGAIFAKNSLVYMENATIFENRAGNGGRGGNVQGSNRDDHPLSGGDGGDGGSGGGIYFTNTTLTTLNVTITNNEAGQGGIEGTGSSSCGGGGSSGNPGADGHGGGLSGSSHYSQSYSNVWNNTPENFFHLEDPTGAEGNISVDPRFVDTTGNDPLAWDLHLASDSPLIDAGDPGILDPDGSRSDIGAYGGPEGDWE
;
A
#
# COMPACT_ATOMS: atom_id res chain seq x y z
N MET A 1 -22.75 -70.55 -33.60
CA MET A 1 -22.45 -71.37 -34.80
C MET A 1 -21.83 -70.41 -35.81
N THR A 2 -20.59 -70.48 -36.31
CA THR A 2 -19.48 -71.44 -36.20
C THR A 2 -18.20 -70.71 -36.66
N ARG A 3 -17.28 -70.44 -35.73
CA ARG A 3 -15.80 -70.56 -35.78
C ARG A 3 -14.90 -70.01 -36.94
N ILE A 4 -13.85 -69.28 -36.48
CA ILE A 4 -12.40 -69.25 -36.88
C ILE A 4 -12.09 -68.52 -38.21
N GLY A 5 -11.09 -67.64 -38.40
CA GLY A 5 -9.97 -67.08 -37.62
C GLY A 5 -8.94 -66.42 -38.57
N THR A 6 -8.17 -65.42 -38.08
CA THR A 6 -6.76 -65.06 -38.44
C THR A 6 -6.29 -64.70 -39.88
N PHE A 7 -5.71 -63.48 -40.01
CA PHE A 7 -4.37 -63.08 -40.57
C PHE A 7 -3.94 -63.17 -42.07
N PHE A 8 -3.22 -62.10 -42.52
CA PHE A 8 -2.24 -61.93 -43.64
C PHE A 8 -2.73 -62.10 -45.11
N SER A 9 -2.26 -61.43 -46.18
CA SER A 9 -1.41 -60.25 -46.45
C SER A 9 -1.25 -60.09 -47.98
N LEU A 10 -0.94 -58.86 -48.42
CA LEU A 10 -0.21 -58.42 -49.65
C LEU A 10 -0.80 -58.53 -51.08
N PHE A 11 -0.93 -57.33 -51.70
CA PHE A 11 -0.60 -56.90 -53.10
C PHE A 11 -1.42 -57.46 -54.29
N LEU A 12 -1.76 -56.75 -55.39
CA LEU A 12 -1.63 -55.36 -55.88
C LEU A 12 -2.37 -55.29 -57.25
N VAL A 13 -3.18 -54.24 -57.46
CA VAL A 13 -3.46 -53.47 -58.72
C VAL A 13 -4.06 -54.11 -60.00
N ALA A 14 -5.25 -53.60 -60.40
CA ALA A 14 -5.57 -52.81 -61.62
C ALA A 14 -6.87 -53.16 -62.39
N LEU A 15 -7.71 -52.12 -62.52
CA LEU A 15 -8.60 -51.72 -63.64
C LEU A 15 -9.53 -52.72 -64.34
N THR A 16 -10.85 -52.42 -64.29
CA THR A 16 -11.62 -51.93 -65.46
C THR A 16 -12.94 -51.30 -64.99
N CYS A 17 -13.28 -50.14 -65.55
CA CYS A 17 -14.53 -49.39 -65.37
C CYS A 17 -15.29 -49.35 -66.70
N ILE A 18 -16.63 -49.25 -66.66
CA ILE A 18 -17.48 -48.29 -67.40
C ILE A 18 -18.92 -48.81 -67.55
N SER A 19 -19.87 -47.98 -67.11
CA SER A 19 -21.20 -47.82 -67.68
C SER A 19 -21.64 -46.36 -67.51
N PHE A 20 -22.54 -45.90 -68.41
CA PHE A 20 -23.20 -44.59 -68.58
C PHE A 20 -22.62 -43.65 -69.66
N SER A 21 -23.39 -43.50 -70.76
CA SER A 21 -23.11 -42.70 -71.97
C SER A 21 -23.83 -41.35 -71.95
N LYS A 22 -23.10 -40.24 -72.13
CA LYS A 22 -23.60 -38.84 -72.16
C LYS A 22 -23.51 -38.13 -73.54
N CYS A 23 -23.05 -38.79 -74.60
CA CYS A 23 -22.82 -38.15 -75.91
C CYS A 23 -23.87 -38.58 -76.96
N ASP A 24 -24.27 -37.67 -77.86
CA ASP A 24 -24.98 -38.05 -79.08
C ASP A 24 -24.01 -38.82 -79.99
N SER A 25 -24.48 -39.81 -80.75
CA SER A 25 -23.61 -40.62 -81.62
C SER A 25 -23.24 -39.94 -82.95
N SER A 26 -23.51 -38.64 -83.07
CA SER A 26 -23.18 -37.83 -84.25
C SER A 26 -22.08 -36.83 -83.93
N ASP A 27 -20.97 -36.94 -84.67
CA ASP A 27 -19.86 -35.99 -84.74
C ASP A 27 -20.03 -35.26 -86.09
N ARG A 28 -20.22 -33.93 -86.05
CA ARG A 28 -20.75 -33.16 -87.20
C ARG A 28 -19.64 -32.59 -88.06
N ASP A 29 -18.56 -32.15 -87.46
CA ASP A 29 -17.37 -31.58 -88.11
C ASP A 29 -16.21 -32.58 -88.22
N LEU A 30 -16.40 -33.81 -87.71
CA LEU A 30 -15.53 -34.96 -87.87
C LEU A 30 -14.19 -34.80 -87.15
N ASP A 31 -14.19 -34.11 -86.02
CA ASP A 31 -13.00 -33.84 -85.21
C ASP A 31 -12.63 -34.99 -84.25
N GLY A 32 -13.51 -35.98 -84.12
CA GLY A 32 -13.34 -37.15 -83.27
C GLY A 32 -14.00 -37.02 -81.90
N VAL A 33 -14.66 -35.88 -81.62
CA VAL A 33 -15.40 -35.61 -80.39
C VAL A 33 -16.90 -35.51 -80.71
N PRO A 34 -17.79 -36.27 -80.04
CA PRO A 34 -19.21 -36.23 -80.41
C PRO A 34 -19.93 -34.99 -79.86
N ASN A 35 -20.94 -34.52 -80.59
CA ASN A 35 -21.78 -33.39 -80.19
C ASN A 35 -22.50 -33.63 -78.85
N CYS A 36 -22.70 -32.56 -78.07
CA CYS A 36 -23.49 -32.63 -76.83
C CYS A 36 -25.00 -32.86 -77.12
N SER A 37 -25.63 -33.75 -76.34
CA SER A 37 -27.07 -34.08 -76.51
C SER A 37 -27.99 -32.96 -75.99
N SER A 38 -29.18 -32.81 -76.58
CA SER A 38 -30.10 -31.67 -76.36
C SER A 38 -30.78 -31.59 -74.97
N TRP A 39 -30.26 -32.28 -73.94
CA TRP A 39 -30.83 -32.36 -72.58
C TRP A 39 -29.86 -31.97 -71.45
N SER A 40 -28.67 -31.44 -71.77
CA SER A 40 -27.73 -30.92 -70.76
C SER A 40 -27.55 -29.40 -70.90
N SER A 41 -28.22 -28.64 -70.04
CA SER A 41 -28.07 -27.17 -69.92
C SER A 41 -27.08 -26.78 -68.82
N HIS A 42 -25.99 -27.53 -68.67
CA HIS A 42 -24.90 -27.22 -67.75
C HIS A 42 -23.59 -27.15 -68.53
N HIS A 43 -23.31 -25.97 -69.07
CA HIS A 43 -21.96 -25.57 -69.46
C HIS A 43 -21.28 -25.10 -68.18
N GLY A 44 -20.39 -25.93 -67.62
CA GLY A 44 -19.75 -25.60 -66.37
C GLY A 44 -18.87 -26.69 -65.78
N ARG A 45 -17.57 -26.48 -65.95
CA ARG A 45 -16.45 -26.95 -65.12
C ARG A 45 -16.10 -28.44 -65.20
N GLY A 46 -15.10 -28.73 -66.03
CA GLY A 46 -14.14 -29.80 -65.81
C GLY A 46 -14.60 -31.20 -66.21
N GLY A 47 -14.20 -31.65 -67.40
CA GLY A 47 -14.03 -33.06 -67.71
C GLY A 47 -15.27 -33.84 -68.21
N ASP A 48 -16.14 -33.23 -69.01
CA ASP A 48 -17.21 -33.95 -69.74
C ASP A 48 -16.87 -34.05 -71.25
N ALA A 49 -17.03 -35.25 -71.83
CA ALA A 49 -16.50 -35.66 -73.14
C ALA A 49 -17.40 -35.32 -74.36
N CYS A 50 -17.82 -34.06 -74.51
CA CYS A 50 -18.58 -33.62 -75.69
C CYS A 50 -18.03 -32.32 -76.31
N ASP A 51 -18.32 -32.14 -77.60
CA ASP A 51 -17.74 -31.13 -78.48
C ASP A 51 -18.12 -29.67 -78.10
N ASN A 52 -17.13 -28.82 -77.80
CA ASN A 52 -17.22 -27.41 -77.44
C ASN A 52 -17.21 -26.46 -78.65
N CYS A 53 -16.99 -26.95 -79.87
CA CYS A 53 -17.22 -26.24 -81.13
C CYS A 53 -17.94 -27.09 -82.19
N PRO A 54 -19.23 -27.46 -82.00
CA PRO A 54 -20.05 -28.39 -82.82
C PRO A 54 -20.11 -28.27 -84.35
N GLY A 55 -19.49 -27.26 -84.94
CA GLY A 55 -19.43 -27.04 -86.38
C GLY A 55 -18.07 -26.57 -86.87
N VAL A 56 -17.04 -26.60 -86.03
CA VAL A 56 -15.68 -26.16 -86.33
C VAL A 56 -14.72 -27.21 -85.78
N PHE A 57 -14.08 -27.96 -86.68
CA PHE A 57 -13.11 -29.01 -86.34
C PHE A 57 -12.04 -28.53 -85.35
N ASN A 58 -12.08 -29.01 -84.10
CA ASN A 58 -11.10 -28.73 -83.05
C ASN A 58 -10.89 -29.97 -82.13
N PRO A 59 -10.18 -31.02 -82.63
CA PRO A 59 -10.05 -32.31 -81.94
C PRO A 59 -9.46 -32.27 -80.52
N ASP A 60 -8.74 -31.19 -80.20
CA ASP A 60 -8.11 -30.96 -78.90
C ASP A 60 -9.04 -30.30 -77.89
N GLN A 61 -10.20 -29.77 -78.34
CA GLN A 61 -11.26 -29.22 -77.50
C GLN A 61 -10.76 -28.16 -76.52
N LYS A 62 -9.79 -27.37 -76.97
CA LYS A 62 -9.13 -26.37 -76.14
C LYS A 62 -10.07 -25.19 -75.89
N ASP A 63 -10.09 -24.75 -74.63
CA ASP A 63 -10.97 -23.73 -74.07
C ASP A 63 -10.13 -22.99 -73.01
N CYS A 64 -9.46 -21.91 -73.43
CA CYS A 64 -8.41 -21.24 -72.66
C CYS A 64 -8.96 -20.40 -71.49
N ASP A 65 -10.16 -19.84 -71.61
CA ASP A 65 -10.81 -19.06 -70.55
C ASP A 65 -11.84 -19.87 -69.74
N GLY A 66 -12.16 -21.09 -70.18
CA GLY A 66 -12.99 -22.05 -69.47
C GLY A 66 -14.48 -21.73 -69.55
N ASP A 67 -14.90 -20.92 -70.52
CA ASP A 67 -16.28 -20.46 -70.68
C ASP A 67 -17.19 -21.49 -71.39
N SER A 68 -16.62 -22.62 -71.82
CA SER A 68 -17.24 -23.74 -72.53
C SER A 68 -17.48 -23.53 -74.03
N PHE A 69 -17.05 -22.42 -74.62
CA PHE A 69 -16.83 -22.28 -76.05
C PHE A 69 -15.36 -22.58 -76.36
N GLY A 70 -15.10 -23.48 -77.31
CA GLY A 70 -13.71 -23.76 -77.67
C GLY A 70 -13.06 -22.57 -78.37
N ASP A 71 -11.75 -22.43 -78.23
CA ASP A 71 -10.95 -21.33 -78.81
C ASP A 71 -11.22 -21.16 -80.33
N ALA A 72 -11.58 -22.25 -81.02
CA ALA A 72 -11.86 -22.27 -82.46
C ALA A 72 -13.19 -21.60 -82.85
N CYS A 73 -14.12 -21.42 -81.91
CA CYS A 73 -15.45 -20.86 -82.16
C CYS A 73 -15.90 -19.81 -81.14
N ASP A 74 -15.06 -19.48 -80.15
CA ASP A 74 -15.30 -18.43 -79.16
C ASP A 74 -15.05 -17.01 -79.75
N PRO A 75 -16.07 -16.12 -79.73
CA PRO A 75 -15.93 -14.73 -80.16
C PRO A 75 -15.34 -13.76 -79.12
N GLU A 76 -15.15 -14.12 -77.85
CA GLU A 76 -14.79 -13.23 -76.73
C GLU A 76 -13.33 -13.32 -76.22
N GLY A 77 -12.35 -13.46 -77.10
CA GLY A 77 -11.14 -12.62 -77.04
C GLY A 77 -10.03 -12.89 -75.98
N ASN A 78 -10.04 -14.00 -75.24
CA ASN A 78 -8.80 -14.52 -74.61
C ASN A 78 -8.31 -15.79 -75.31
N VAL A 79 -8.11 -15.64 -76.62
CA VAL A 79 -7.68 -16.68 -77.56
C VAL A 79 -6.15 -16.71 -77.67
N ASP A 80 -5.60 -17.89 -77.96
CA ASP A 80 -4.23 -18.06 -78.48
C ASP A 80 -4.07 -17.24 -79.78
N ASN A 81 -3.67 -15.96 -79.65
CA ASN A 81 -3.67 -15.02 -80.77
C ASN A 81 -2.60 -15.36 -81.81
N ASN A 82 -1.63 -16.20 -81.44
CA ASN A 82 -0.49 -16.54 -82.26
C ASN A 82 -0.65 -17.91 -82.95
N GLY A 83 -1.61 -18.74 -82.51
CA GLY A 83 -2.00 -20.00 -83.11
C GLY A 83 -0.98 -21.13 -82.92
N ASP A 84 -0.17 -21.08 -81.86
CA ASP A 84 0.87 -22.07 -81.55
C ASP A 84 0.41 -23.25 -80.69
N GLY A 85 -0.83 -23.19 -80.18
CA GLY A 85 -1.43 -24.20 -79.33
C GLY A 85 -1.35 -23.91 -77.84
N TYR A 86 -0.86 -22.75 -77.38
CA TYR A 86 -0.80 -22.34 -75.96
C TYR A 86 -1.58 -21.04 -75.70
N CYS A 87 -2.20 -20.91 -74.52
CA CYS A 87 -2.93 -19.68 -74.18
C CYS A 87 -1.92 -18.55 -73.96
N ASP A 88 -2.15 -17.36 -74.54
CA ASP A 88 -1.28 -16.20 -74.31
C ASP A 88 -1.43 -15.76 -72.82
N PRO A 89 -0.34 -15.44 -72.11
CA PRO A 89 -0.43 -14.92 -70.75
C PRO A 89 -1.11 -13.54 -70.74
N PRO A 90 -1.83 -13.17 -69.66
CA PRO A 90 -2.41 -11.84 -69.50
C PRO A 90 -1.35 -10.74 -69.68
N GLN A 91 -1.75 -9.59 -70.20
CA GLN A 91 -0.86 -8.44 -70.31
C GLN A 91 -0.44 -7.98 -68.91
N ASP A 92 0.87 -7.86 -68.70
CA ASP A 92 1.53 -7.48 -67.44
C ASP A 92 2.68 -6.53 -67.84
N ALA A 93 2.42 -5.23 -67.71
CA ALA A 93 3.21 -4.16 -68.30
C ALA A 93 4.55 -3.94 -67.59
N ASP A 94 4.61 -4.15 -66.28
CA ASP A 94 5.80 -3.98 -65.45
C ASP A 94 6.44 -5.30 -64.98
N GLN A 95 5.84 -6.42 -65.36
CA GLN A 95 6.35 -7.79 -65.22
C GLN A 95 6.50 -8.25 -63.77
N ASP A 96 5.56 -7.85 -62.92
CA ASP A 96 5.56 -8.17 -61.51
C ASP A 96 4.78 -9.46 -61.18
N GLY A 97 4.06 -10.00 -62.16
CA GLY A 97 3.27 -11.22 -62.06
C GLY A 97 1.77 -10.99 -61.84
N ILE A 98 1.32 -9.74 -61.76
CA ILE A 98 -0.08 -9.32 -61.69
C ILE A 98 -0.50 -8.76 -63.06
N ALA A 99 -1.71 -9.10 -63.51
CA ALA A 99 -2.18 -8.65 -64.82
C ALA A 99 -2.63 -7.18 -64.76
N ASP A 100 -2.36 -6.41 -65.82
CA ASP A 100 -2.72 -4.99 -66.00
C ASP A 100 -4.17 -4.66 -65.59
N THR A 101 -5.09 -5.62 -65.73
CA THR A 101 -6.52 -5.43 -65.41
C THR A 101 -6.86 -5.42 -63.92
N VAL A 102 -5.96 -5.92 -63.07
CA VAL A 102 -6.14 -6.05 -61.62
C VAL A 102 -4.96 -5.47 -60.84
N ASP A 103 -3.97 -4.94 -61.54
CA ASP A 103 -2.78 -4.30 -60.98
C ASP A 103 -3.10 -2.85 -60.54
N ASN A 104 -2.99 -2.58 -59.24
CA ASN A 104 -3.18 -1.26 -58.65
C ASN A 104 -1.98 -0.31 -58.85
N CYS A 105 -0.87 -0.79 -59.45
CA CYS A 105 0.27 0.00 -59.90
C CYS A 105 0.81 -0.42 -61.28
N LEU A 106 -0.02 -0.27 -62.31
CA LEU A 106 0.19 -0.57 -63.76
C LEU A 106 1.58 -0.33 -64.40
N SER A 107 2.48 0.41 -63.77
CA SER A 107 3.81 0.71 -64.31
C SER A 107 4.96 0.55 -63.31
N LEU A 108 4.67 0.08 -62.10
CA LEU A 108 5.63 -0.07 -61.01
C LEU A 108 5.36 -1.39 -60.29
N ALA A 109 6.24 -2.36 -60.56
CA ALA A 109 6.13 -3.71 -60.03
C ALA A 109 5.89 -3.74 -58.52
N ASN A 110 4.72 -4.24 -58.12
CA ASN A 110 4.28 -4.45 -56.76
C ASN A 110 3.49 -5.77 -56.65
N PRO A 111 4.18 -6.92 -56.70
CA PRO A 111 3.54 -8.24 -56.76
C PRO A 111 2.59 -8.53 -55.58
N GLY A 112 2.73 -7.79 -54.47
CA GLY A 112 1.91 -7.91 -53.27
C GLY A 112 0.61 -7.08 -53.29
N GLN A 113 0.48 -6.13 -54.23
CA GLN A 113 -0.71 -5.30 -54.43
C GLN A 113 -1.16 -4.55 -53.16
N GLU A 114 -0.20 -4.16 -52.32
CA GLU A 114 -0.45 -3.38 -51.11
C GLU A 114 -1.07 -2.00 -51.45
N ASP A 115 -2.09 -1.60 -50.69
CA ASP A 115 -2.91 -0.39 -50.86
C ASP A 115 -3.44 0.01 -49.45
N CYS A 116 -2.59 0.72 -48.70
CA CYS A 116 -2.77 0.94 -47.27
C CYS A 116 -3.96 1.84 -46.91
N ASP A 117 -4.35 2.78 -47.77
CA ASP A 117 -5.51 3.65 -47.56
C ASP A 117 -6.77 3.23 -48.34
N GLN A 118 -6.66 2.16 -49.15
CA GLN A 118 -7.72 1.49 -49.91
C GLN A 118 -8.38 2.40 -50.94
N ASP A 119 -7.61 3.31 -51.52
CA ASP A 119 -8.12 4.24 -52.54
C ASP A 119 -8.04 3.66 -53.97
N GLY A 120 -7.40 2.50 -54.12
CA GLY A 120 -7.23 1.77 -55.37
C GLY A 120 -5.92 2.08 -56.11
N TRP A 121 -5.05 2.91 -55.55
CA TRP A 121 -3.66 3.08 -55.97
C TRP A 121 -2.76 2.32 -55.02
N GLY A 122 -1.89 1.45 -55.54
CA GLY A 122 -0.96 0.73 -54.68
C GLY A 122 0.11 1.64 -54.08
N ASP A 123 0.61 1.30 -52.90
CA ASP A 123 1.57 2.12 -52.15
C ASP A 123 2.79 2.57 -53.00
N PRO A 124 3.34 1.72 -53.91
CA PRO A 124 4.48 2.13 -54.74
C PRO A 124 4.18 3.25 -55.75
N CYS A 125 2.91 3.46 -56.11
CA CYS A 125 2.48 4.42 -57.10
C CYS A 125 1.51 5.50 -56.56
N ASP A 126 1.05 5.39 -55.32
CA ASP A 126 0.37 6.46 -54.61
C ASP A 126 1.39 7.46 -54.02
N LEU A 127 1.26 8.73 -54.40
CA LEU A 127 2.19 9.80 -53.99
C LEU A 127 1.51 10.84 -53.09
N GLU A 128 0.19 10.79 -52.93
CA GLU A 128 -0.59 11.75 -52.12
C GLU A 128 -1.75 11.05 -51.38
N GLY A 129 -1.42 10.14 -50.45
CA GLY A 129 -2.41 9.41 -49.65
C GLY A 129 -1.77 8.38 -48.70
N ASP A 130 -0.64 7.83 -49.14
CA ASP A 130 0.16 6.82 -48.46
C ASP A 130 0.41 7.05 -46.94
N ARG A 131 0.03 6.06 -46.13
CA ARG A 131 0.30 5.94 -44.68
C ARG A 131 1.54 5.07 -44.38
N ASP A 132 2.48 5.01 -45.31
CA ASP A 132 3.82 4.41 -45.16
C ASP A 132 4.90 5.50 -45.41
N PRO A 133 5.27 6.32 -44.38
CA PRO A 133 6.20 7.44 -44.57
C PRO A 133 7.63 7.03 -44.89
N ASP A 134 8.04 5.80 -44.55
CA ASP A 134 9.40 5.30 -44.72
C ASP A 134 9.57 4.29 -45.87
N ARG A 135 8.46 3.86 -46.48
CA ARG A 135 8.35 3.10 -47.73
C ARG A 135 8.91 1.69 -47.63
N ASP A 136 8.67 1.04 -46.50
CA ASP A 136 9.12 -0.31 -46.24
C ASP A 136 8.12 -1.40 -46.68
N GLY A 137 6.90 -1.00 -47.06
CA GLY A 137 5.83 -1.87 -47.55
C GLY A 137 4.90 -2.40 -46.45
N LEU A 138 4.92 -1.79 -45.25
CA LEU A 138 4.01 -2.09 -44.16
C LEU A 138 3.18 -0.86 -43.80
N CYS A 139 1.86 -1.03 -43.70
CA CYS A 139 0.97 0.07 -43.29
C CYS A 139 1.19 0.41 -41.81
N GLU A 140 1.62 1.63 -41.48
CA GLU A 140 1.71 2.05 -40.09
C GLU A 140 0.30 2.14 -39.47
N VAL A 141 0.07 1.24 -38.52
CA VAL A 141 -1.13 1.10 -37.70
C VAL A 141 -1.01 1.97 -36.46
N THR A 142 -2.16 2.35 -35.87
CA THR A 142 -2.18 3.13 -34.65
C THR A 142 -1.44 2.37 -33.54
N ASP A 143 -0.37 2.99 -33.03
CA ASP A 143 0.41 2.58 -31.87
C ASP A 143 0.30 3.73 -30.86
N THR A 144 -0.63 3.59 -29.91
CA THR A 144 -1.11 4.66 -29.04
C THR A 144 -0.06 5.06 -28.00
N ASP A 145 0.80 4.15 -27.56
CA ASP A 145 1.80 4.39 -26.53
C ASP A 145 3.25 4.41 -27.03
N LEU A 146 3.45 4.11 -28.32
CA LEU A 146 4.70 4.21 -29.07
C LEU A 146 5.76 3.18 -28.66
N ASP A 147 5.33 1.96 -28.38
CA ASP A 147 6.20 0.86 -27.97
C ASP A 147 6.64 -0.05 -29.14
N GLY A 148 6.05 0.15 -30.32
CA GLY A 148 6.34 -0.61 -31.53
C GLY A 148 5.39 -1.78 -31.81
N ILE A 149 4.27 -1.89 -31.08
CA ILE A 149 3.20 -2.89 -31.28
C ILE A 149 1.90 -2.18 -31.74
N ASP A 150 1.13 -2.78 -32.67
CA ASP A 150 -0.18 -2.23 -33.11
C ASP A 150 -1.18 -2.27 -31.94
N ASP A 151 -1.96 -1.20 -31.71
CA ASP A 151 -3.09 -1.14 -30.76
C ASP A 151 -4.00 -2.41 -30.76
N ARG A 152 -4.10 -3.11 -31.90
CA ARG A 152 -4.90 -4.34 -32.04
C ARG A 152 -4.20 -5.63 -31.57
N GLU A 153 -2.89 -5.60 -31.54
CA GLU A 153 -2.01 -6.68 -31.09
C GLU A 153 -1.34 -6.35 -29.75
N ASP A 154 -1.49 -5.10 -29.29
CA ASP A 154 -1.01 -4.56 -28.04
C ASP A 154 -1.95 -4.92 -26.88
N ASN A 155 -1.49 -5.81 -26.01
CA ASN A 155 -2.18 -6.21 -24.79
C ASN A 155 -2.14 -5.13 -23.69
N CYS A 156 -1.46 -4.00 -23.91
CA CYS A 156 -1.36 -2.85 -23.02
C CYS A 156 -1.43 -1.47 -23.72
N LEU A 157 -2.42 -1.25 -24.59
CA LEU A 157 -2.78 -0.03 -25.37
C LEU A 157 -2.31 1.38 -24.92
N HIS A 158 -2.03 1.63 -23.65
CA HIS A 158 -1.65 2.92 -23.10
C HIS A 158 -0.33 2.91 -22.30
N ILE A 159 0.34 1.77 -22.19
CA ILE A 159 1.56 1.57 -21.39
C ILE A 159 2.59 0.78 -22.20
N PRO A 160 3.71 1.42 -22.61
CA PRO A 160 4.67 0.79 -23.51
C PRO A 160 5.23 -0.53 -22.99
N ASN A 161 5.02 -1.61 -23.73
CA ASN A 161 5.48 -2.97 -23.41
C ASN A 161 5.86 -3.78 -24.68
N PRO A 162 6.98 -3.46 -25.34
CA PRO A 162 7.36 -4.01 -26.65
C PRO A 162 7.53 -5.54 -26.69
N LEU A 163 7.55 -6.19 -25.52
CA LEU A 163 7.69 -7.64 -25.35
C LEU A 163 6.35 -8.38 -25.33
N GLN A 164 5.22 -7.68 -25.13
CA GLN A 164 3.86 -8.24 -25.15
C GLN A 164 3.71 -9.50 -24.28
N ASN A 165 4.37 -9.50 -23.12
CA ASN A 165 4.18 -10.57 -22.16
C ASN A 165 2.76 -10.51 -21.61
N ASP A 166 2.19 -11.70 -21.40
CA ASP A 166 0.86 -11.97 -20.87
C ASP A 166 0.97 -13.34 -20.16
N CYS A 167 1.43 -13.34 -18.91
CA CYS A 167 1.84 -14.57 -18.24
C CYS A 167 0.66 -15.43 -17.77
N ASP A 168 -0.54 -14.88 -17.67
CA ASP A 168 -1.77 -15.64 -17.36
C ASP A 168 -2.68 -15.91 -18.57
N LEU A 169 -2.32 -15.39 -19.75
CA LEU A 169 -2.95 -15.60 -21.06
C LEU A 169 -4.40 -15.12 -21.13
N ASP A 170 -4.73 -14.07 -20.40
CA ASP A 170 -6.08 -13.51 -20.37
C ASP A 170 -6.31 -12.43 -21.45
N GLY A 171 -5.23 -12.01 -22.13
CA GLY A 171 -5.23 -11.04 -23.22
C GLY A 171 -4.93 -9.60 -22.78
N ILE A 172 -4.60 -9.37 -21.50
CA ILE A 172 -4.08 -8.12 -20.94
C ILE A 172 -2.60 -8.34 -20.58
N GLY A 173 -1.73 -7.38 -20.86
CA GLY A 173 -0.29 -7.57 -20.64
C GLY A 173 0.22 -7.20 -19.25
N ASP A 174 1.35 -7.81 -18.88
CA ASP A 174 2.02 -7.62 -17.59
C ASP A 174 2.37 -6.14 -17.27
N ALA A 175 2.51 -5.29 -18.28
CA ALA A 175 2.85 -3.88 -18.08
C ALA A 175 1.66 -3.03 -17.60
N CYS A 176 0.44 -3.48 -17.90
CA CYS A 176 -0.81 -2.80 -17.57
C CYS A 176 -1.69 -3.59 -16.60
N GLU A 177 -1.30 -4.83 -16.29
CA GLU A 177 -1.84 -5.69 -15.25
C GLU A 177 -0.73 -6.29 -14.40
N ALA A 178 -0.90 -6.29 -13.08
CA ALA A 178 0.11 -6.87 -12.19
C ALA A 178 0.00 -8.41 -12.17
N ASP A 179 0.83 -9.10 -12.95
CA ASP A 179 0.90 -10.55 -12.98
C ASP A 179 2.36 -11.09 -12.83
N ARG A 180 2.65 -12.34 -13.26
CA ARG A 180 3.77 -13.18 -12.80
C ARG A 180 5.16 -12.86 -13.40
N ASP A 181 5.58 -11.60 -13.34
CA ASP A 181 6.98 -11.17 -13.50
C ASP A 181 7.50 -10.62 -12.16
N ARG A 182 7.91 -11.52 -11.25
CA ARG A 182 8.22 -11.22 -9.84
C ARG A 182 9.47 -10.36 -9.67
N ASP A 183 10.38 -10.34 -10.64
CA ASP A 183 11.59 -9.51 -10.58
C ASP A 183 11.58 -8.32 -11.56
N GLY A 184 10.52 -8.18 -12.35
CA GLY A 184 10.28 -7.03 -13.23
C GLY A 184 11.30 -6.96 -14.36
N ASP A 185 11.81 -8.11 -14.80
CA ASP A 185 12.84 -8.21 -15.84
C ASP A 185 12.27 -8.33 -17.26
N GLY A 186 10.95 -8.41 -17.39
CA GLY A 186 10.25 -8.55 -18.67
C GLY A 186 10.23 -9.99 -19.17
N LEU A 187 10.27 -11.00 -18.29
CA LEU A 187 10.06 -12.41 -18.61
C LEU A 187 9.08 -13.06 -17.63
N CYS A 188 8.18 -13.90 -18.13
CA CYS A 188 7.33 -14.70 -17.27
C CYS A 188 8.17 -15.63 -16.37
N ASP A 189 7.92 -15.56 -15.07
CA ASP A 189 8.43 -16.54 -14.13
C ASP A 189 7.79 -17.90 -14.42
N THR A 190 8.50 -18.77 -15.14
CA THR A 190 8.14 -20.19 -15.16
C THR A 190 8.46 -20.78 -13.79
N VAL A 191 7.56 -20.59 -12.81
CA VAL A 191 7.64 -21.31 -11.55
C VAL A 191 7.33 -22.76 -11.84
N ALA A 192 8.36 -23.62 -11.83
CA ALA A 192 8.18 -25.05 -11.95
C ALA A 192 7.48 -25.57 -10.69
N CYS A 193 6.16 -25.73 -10.76
CA CYS A 193 5.36 -26.31 -9.68
C CYS A 193 5.68 -27.80 -9.52
N ASP A 194 6.12 -28.21 -8.33
CA ASP A 194 6.33 -29.63 -8.01
C ASP A 194 5.03 -30.32 -7.60
N ILE A 195 4.16 -29.58 -6.88
CA ILE A 195 2.85 -30.03 -6.41
C ILE A 195 1.83 -28.92 -6.64
N THR A 196 0.64 -29.27 -7.12
CA THR A 196 -0.49 -28.33 -7.32
C THR A 196 -1.65 -28.60 -6.37
N VAL A 197 -2.33 -27.54 -5.94
CA VAL A 197 -3.55 -27.59 -5.10
C VAL A 197 -4.62 -26.71 -5.75
N PRO A 198 -5.83 -27.22 -6.05
CA PRO A 198 -6.37 -28.54 -5.70
C PRO A 198 -5.99 -29.69 -6.66
N GLY A 199 -5.05 -29.50 -7.58
CA GLY A 199 -4.74 -30.42 -8.68
C GLY A 199 -4.25 -31.81 -8.22
N ASP A 200 -3.07 -31.88 -7.63
CA ASP A 200 -2.47 -33.12 -7.11
C ASP A 200 -3.03 -33.52 -5.75
N TYR A 201 -3.33 -32.53 -4.90
CA TYR A 201 -3.94 -32.70 -3.58
C TYR A 201 -5.13 -31.76 -3.42
N GLU A 202 -6.20 -32.24 -2.80
CA GLU A 202 -7.42 -31.43 -2.57
C GLU A 202 -7.20 -30.28 -1.58
N THR A 203 -6.27 -30.45 -0.63
CA THR A 203 -6.02 -29.51 0.46
C THR A 203 -4.55 -29.12 0.54
N ILE A 204 -4.28 -27.92 1.03
CA ILE A 204 -2.91 -27.40 1.19
C ILE A 204 -2.15 -28.24 2.22
N ALA A 205 -2.81 -28.60 3.33
CA ALA A 205 -2.17 -29.43 4.37
C ALA A 205 -1.69 -30.78 3.83
N ALA A 206 -2.46 -31.43 2.95
CA ALA A 206 -2.08 -32.72 2.37
C ALA A 206 -0.90 -32.60 1.39
N ALA A 207 -0.80 -31.47 0.66
CA ALA A 207 0.36 -31.17 -0.16
C ALA A 207 1.63 -30.98 0.70
N ILE A 208 1.53 -30.25 1.82
CA ILE A 208 2.65 -30.04 2.75
C ILE A 208 3.12 -31.36 3.36
N ASP A 209 2.20 -32.23 3.78
CA ASP A 209 2.52 -33.55 4.33
C ASP A 209 3.33 -34.41 3.34
N ALA A 210 3.02 -34.30 2.04
CA ALA A 210 3.70 -35.02 0.98
C ALA A 210 5.03 -34.38 0.54
N ALA A 211 5.19 -33.08 0.76
CA ALA A 211 6.33 -32.31 0.30
C ALA A 211 7.64 -32.68 1.03
N THR A 212 8.74 -32.56 0.30
CA THR A 212 10.12 -32.59 0.81
C THR A 212 10.80 -31.25 0.59
N ASP A 213 11.87 -30.98 1.34
CA ASP A 213 12.65 -29.75 1.21
C ASP A 213 13.06 -29.45 -0.24
N GLY A 214 12.99 -28.18 -0.61
CA GLY A 214 13.28 -27.65 -1.95
C GLY A 214 12.09 -27.61 -2.91
N MET A 215 10.94 -28.17 -2.53
CA MET A 215 9.76 -28.20 -3.41
C MET A 215 8.98 -26.88 -3.44
N VAL A 216 8.39 -26.59 -4.59
CA VAL A 216 7.42 -25.50 -4.79
C VAL A 216 6.00 -26.07 -4.85
N LEU A 217 5.16 -25.65 -3.91
CA LEU A 217 3.75 -26.01 -3.80
C LEU A 217 2.91 -24.85 -4.34
N CYS A 218 2.31 -25.06 -5.50
CA CYS A 218 1.50 -24.06 -6.18
C CYS A 218 0.02 -24.23 -5.82
N VAL A 219 -0.57 -23.16 -5.30
CA VAL A 219 -1.97 -23.11 -4.86
C VAL A 219 -2.74 -22.23 -5.81
N GLU A 220 -3.65 -22.83 -6.56
CA GLU A 220 -4.55 -22.12 -7.48
C GLU A 220 -5.41 -21.09 -6.74
N ALA A 221 -5.87 -20.07 -7.46
CA ALA A 221 -6.76 -19.04 -6.93
C ALA A 221 -8.00 -19.67 -6.25
N GLY A 222 -8.36 -19.18 -5.08
CA GLY A 222 -9.47 -19.74 -4.30
C GLY A 222 -9.41 -19.40 -2.82
N THR A 223 -10.48 -19.75 -2.11
CA THR A 223 -10.55 -19.62 -0.65
C THR A 223 -10.37 -20.97 0.02
N TYR A 224 -9.27 -21.12 0.74
CA TYR A 224 -8.89 -22.31 1.48
C TYR A 224 -9.20 -22.11 2.95
N ARG A 225 -10.12 -22.93 3.47
CA ARG A 225 -10.57 -22.89 4.88
C ARG A 225 -9.79 -23.92 5.70
N GLU A 226 -8.51 -23.65 5.84
CA GLU A 226 -7.55 -24.53 6.49
C GLU A 226 -6.66 -23.74 7.44
N ARG A 227 -5.94 -24.46 8.31
CA ARG A 227 -4.82 -23.91 9.07
C ARG A 227 -3.54 -24.51 8.55
N ILE A 228 -2.54 -23.68 8.33
CA ILE A 228 -1.32 -24.05 7.63
C ILE A 228 -0.16 -24.07 8.62
N ASP A 229 0.50 -25.22 8.69
CA ASP A 229 1.77 -25.43 9.38
C ASP A 229 2.76 -25.99 8.35
N LEU A 230 3.90 -25.35 8.17
CA LEU A 230 4.90 -25.75 7.17
C LEU A 230 5.88 -26.80 7.73
N GLN A 231 5.71 -27.21 8.99
CA GLN A 231 6.31 -28.37 9.61
C GLN A 231 7.86 -28.37 9.60
N GLY A 232 8.48 -27.19 9.65
CA GLY A 232 9.95 -27.08 9.63
C GLY A 232 10.59 -27.39 8.28
N LYS A 233 9.79 -27.56 7.22
CA LYS A 233 10.28 -27.93 5.88
C LYS A 233 10.74 -26.68 5.12
N ALA A 234 11.83 -26.81 4.37
CA ALA A 234 12.32 -25.77 3.47
C ALA A 234 11.53 -25.81 2.14
N ILE A 235 10.25 -25.43 2.18
CA ILE A 235 9.34 -25.45 1.03
C ILE A 235 8.89 -24.04 0.66
N HIS A 236 8.55 -23.84 -0.61
CA HIS A 236 7.93 -22.62 -1.10
C HIS A 236 6.44 -22.86 -1.34
N LEU A 237 5.58 -22.30 -0.49
CA LEU A 237 4.14 -22.30 -0.68
C LEU A 237 3.75 -21.02 -1.44
N LEU A 238 3.29 -21.17 -2.68
CA LEU A 238 3.02 -20.08 -3.62
C LEU A 238 1.54 -20.02 -4.00
N GLY A 239 0.89 -18.87 -3.79
CA GLY A 239 -0.44 -18.57 -4.30
C GLY A 239 -0.39 -18.09 -5.75
N LEU A 240 -0.83 -18.93 -6.68
CA LEU A 240 -0.74 -18.68 -8.13
C LEU A 240 -1.60 -17.50 -8.62
N GLY A 241 -2.64 -17.14 -7.87
CA GLY A 241 -3.47 -15.96 -8.14
C GLY A 241 -3.10 -14.74 -7.29
N GLY A 242 -1.93 -14.78 -6.62
CA GLY A 242 -1.44 -13.75 -5.72
C GLY A 242 -2.35 -13.52 -4.50
N ALA A 243 -1.96 -12.54 -3.66
CA ALA A 243 -2.73 -12.22 -2.47
C ALA A 243 -4.16 -11.75 -2.79
N GLN A 244 -4.43 -11.27 -4.01
CA GLN A 244 -5.76 -10.79 -4.40
C GLN A 244 -6.80 -11.90 -4.50
N SER A 245 -6.39 -13.13 -4.85
CA SER A 245 -7.35 -14.21 -5.14
C SER A 245 -7.03 -15.55 -4.46
N THR A 246 -5.83 -15.74 -3.91
CA THR A 246 -5.49 -16.92 -3.10
C THR A 246 -5.60 -16.59 -1.61
N ILE A 247 -6.65 -17.10 -0.96
CA ILE A 247 -7.08 -16.69 0.39
C ILE A 247 -6.97 -17.86 1.37
N LEU A 248 -6.19 -17.70 2.42
CA LEU A 248 -6.19 -18.53 3.63
C LEU A 248 -7.16 -17.92 4.65
N HIS A 249 -8.22 -18.65 4.96
CA HIS A 249 -9.31 -18.17 5.81
C HIS A 249 -9.39 -18.94 7.13
N GLY A 250 -8.94 -18.31 8.22
CA GLY A 250 -9.13 -18.80 9.58
C GLY A 250 -10.61 -18.85 9.96
N ALA A 251 -11.06 -19.93 10.59
CA ALA A 251 -12.40 -20.01 11.16
C ALA A 251 -12.39 -21.03 12.32
N PRO A 252 -13.10 -20.81 13.43
CA PRO A 252 -13.30 -19.57 14.20
C PRO A 252 -12.34 -19.43 15.41
N ALA A 253 -11.29 -20.27 15.50
CA ALA A 253 -10.31 -20.22 16.61
C ALA A 253 -8.96 -20.79 16.18
N GLY A 254 -7.85 -20.17 16.58
CA GLY A 254 -6.47 -20.47 16.19
C GLY A 254 -5.91 -19.56 15.09
N SER A 255 -4.58 -19.49 15.01
CA SER A 255 -3.84 -18.77 13.97
C SER A 255 -4.08 -19.40 12.60
N VAL A 256 -4.09 -18.58 11.54
CA VAL A 256 -4.26 -19.09 10.16
C VAL A 256 -3.01 -19.83 9.70
N VAL A 257 -1.83 -19.27 9.98
CA VAL A 257 -0.53 -19.85 9.63
C VAL A 257 0.39 -19.89 10.85
N THR A 258 1.09 -21.01 11.04
CA THR A 258 2.03 -21.20 12.14
C THR A 258 3.41 -21.62 11.65
N PHE A 259 4.45 -21.03 12.25
CA PHE A 259 5.87 -21.37 12.07
C PHE A 259 6.47 -21.61 13.45
N VAL A 260 6.48 -22.86 13.90
CA VAL A 260 6.87 -23.27 15.27
C VAL A 260 7.83 -24.45 15.29
N SER A 261 8.30 -24.88 14.11
CA SER A 261 9.11 -26.08 13.94
C SER A 261 10.55 -25.75 13.51
N GLY A 262 10.98 -24.51 13.69
CA GLY A 262 12.33 -24.04 13.38
C GLY A 262 12.56 -23.73 11.90
N GLU A 263 11.49 -23.35 11.18
CA GLU A 263 11.53 -22.92 9.79
C GLU A 263 12.58 -21.81 9.60
N ALA A 264 13.41 -21.92 8.56
CA ALA A 264 14.40 -20.91 8.21
C ALA A 264 13.91 -20.10 7.00
N ARG A 265 14.73 -19.18 6.49
CA ARG A 265 14.34 -18.26 5.41
C ARG A 265 14.08 -18.93 4.06
N ASP A 266 14.46 -20.20 3.92
CA ASP A 266 14.15 -21.07 2.79
C ASP A 266 12.77 -21.73 2.89
N THR A 267 12.07 -21.59 4.02
CA THR A 267 10.62 -21.76 4.09
C THR A 267 9.95 -20.45 3.67
N ILE A 268 9.26 -20.47 2.53
CA ILE A 268 8.68 -19.28 1.89
C ILE A 268 7.15 -19.42 1.83
N LEU A 269 6.45 -18.38 2.29
CA LEU A 269 5.01 -18.21 2.08
C LEU A 269 4.79 -16.96 1.23
N GLU A 270 4.19 -17.13 0.06
CA GLU A 270 4.11 -16.08 -0.94
C GLU A 270 2.75 -15.99 -1.64
N GLY A 271 2.24 -14.77 -1.82
CA GLY A 271 1.05 -14.54 -2.66
C GLY A 271 -0.26 -14.97 -2.01
N PHE A 272 -0.43 -14.73 -0.70
CA PHE A 272 -1.66 -15.09 0.02
C PHE A 272 -2.29 -13.91 0.75
N THR A 273 -3.62 -13.83 0.71
CA THR A 273 -4.38 -13.15 1.76
C THR A 273 -4.56 -14.08 2.96
N ILE A 274 -4.23 -13.60 4.15
CA ILE A 274 -4.36 -14.31 5.43
C ILE A 274 -5.38 -13.55 6.28
N GLN A 275 -6.54 -14.15 6.50
CA GLN A 275 -7.65 -13.45 7.15
C GLN A 275 -8.52 -14.28 8.07
N ASN A 276 -9.24 -13.58 8.95
CA ASN A 276 -10.24 -14.11 9.88
C ASN A 276 -9.68 -15.17 10.84
N GLY A 277 -8.38 -15.17 11.10
CA GLY A 277 -7.80 -15.91 12.20
C GLY A 277 -8.13 -15.29 13.55
N ASP A 278 -8.24 -16.13 14.57
CA ASP A 278 -8.73 -15.76 15.89
C ASP A 278 -7.99 -16.55 16.97
N ALA A 279 -6.88 -16.02 17.48
CA ALA A 279 -5.96 -16.75 18.37
C ALA A 279 -5.59 -15.94 19.61
N GLU A 280 -5.01 -16.54 20.65
CA GLU A 280 -4.45 -15.73 21.75
C GLU A 280 -3.20 -14.96 21.29
N GLN A 281 -2.41 -15.55 20.39
CA GLN A 281 -1.17 -14.98 19.88
C GLN A 281 -1.10 -15.17 18.35
N GLY A 282 -1.03 -14.08 17.60
CA GLY A 282 -0.84 -14.15 16.15
C GLY A 282 -2.09 -14.64 15.43
N GLY A 283 -3.16 -13.84 15.42
CA GLY A 283 -4.42 -14.22 14.78
C GLY A 283 -4.22 -14.65 13.32
N GLY A 284 -3.47 -13.86 12.55
CA GLY A 284 -3.07 -14.21 11.19
C GLY A 284 -1.94 -15.21 11.17
N ILE A 285 -0.76 -14.77 11.62
CA ILE A 285 0.48 -15.56 11.61
C ILE A 285 1.08 -15.63 13.01
N HIS A 286 1.46 -16.84 13.40
CA HIS A 286 2.23 -17.11 14.63
C HIS A 286 3.63 -17.64 14.29
N ILE A 287 4.67 -16.94 14.72
CA ILE A 287 6.08 -17.31 14.51
C ILE A 287 6.76 -17.43 15.88
N GLU A 288 7.29 -18.62 16.19
CA GLU A 288 8.02 -18.88 17.42
C GLU A 288 9.28 -19.71 17.12
N HIS A 289 10.45 -19.19 17.52
CA HIS A 289 11.76 -19.81 17.26
C HIS A 289 12.01 -20.16 15.77
N ALA A 290 11.40 -19.40 14.87
CA ALA A 290 11.44 -19.60 13.42
C ALA A 290 11.76 -18.27 12.69
N SER A 291 12.22 -18.37 11.45
CA SER A 291 12.67 -17.26 10.61
C SER A 291 12.25 -17.43 9.15
N PRO A 292 10.96 -17.64 8.83
CA PRO A 292 10.48 -17.81 7.47
C PRO A 292 10.64 -16.54 6.61
N SER A 293 10.51 -16.71 5.29
CA SER A 293 10.32 -15.59 4.35
C SER A 293 8.83 -15.44 4.01
N LEU A 294 8.29 -14.25 4.23
CA LEU A 294 6.91 -13.87 4.03
C LEU A 294 6.87 -12.78 2.97
N ILE A 295 6.31 -13.09 1.80
CA ILE A 295 6.46 -12.28 0.58
C ILE A 295 5.08 -12.05 -0.05
N ASP A 296 4.79 -10.84 -0.50
CA ASP A 296 3.55 -10.53 -1.24
C ASP A 296 2.28 -11.01 -0.51
N LEU A 297 2.20 -10.67 0.79
CA LEU A 297 1.10 -11.12 1.65
C LEU A 297 0.16 -9.97 2.02
N PHE A 298 -1.12 -10.30 2.16
CA PHE A 298 -2.13 -9.41 2.71
C PHE A 298 -2.72 -10.01 4.00
N ILE A 299 -2.25 -9.52 5.16
CA ILE A 299 -2.65 -10.01 6.49
C ILE A 299 -3.74 -9.08 7.03
N THR A 300 -4.99 -9.53 7.01
CA THR A 300 -6.14 -8.66 7.28
C THR A 300 -7.23 -9.27 8.14
N ASN A 301 -7.95 -8.43 8.91
CA ASN A 301 -9.12 -8.85 9.68
C ASN A 301 -8.83 -10.02 10.62
N ASN A 302 -7.61 -10.11 11.16
CA ASN A 302 -7.26 -11.11 12.14
C ASN A 302 -7.36 -10.54 13.56
N ILE A 303 -7.75 -11.40 14.49
CA ILE A 303 -8.00 -11.04 15.86
C ILE A 303 -7.07 -11.85 16.76
N SER A 304 -6.43 -11.16 17.69
CA SER A 304 -5.83 -11.78 18.86
C SER A 304 -6.75 -11.55 20.06
N GLN A 305 -7.31 -12.59 20.66
CA GLN A 305 -8.14 -12.51 21.86
C GLN A 305 -8.04 -13.76 22.73
N GLN A 306 -8.35 -13.64 24.02
CA GLN A 306 -8.38 -14.77 24.94
C GLN A 306 -9.53 -15.74 24.59
N HIS A 307 -9.24 -17.05 24.55
CA HIS A 307 -10.25 -18.09 24.36
C HIS A 307 -10.46 -18.95 25.62
N ASP A 308 -9.45 -19.04 26.48
CA ASP A 308 -9.49 -19.87 27.70
C ASP A 308 -9.69 -19.04 28.99
N GLU A 309 -10.01 -19.69 30.11
CA GLU A 309 -10.10 -19.02 31.43
C GLU A 309 -8.71 -18.63 32.00
N GLU A 310 -7.61 -19.09 31.39
CA GLU A 310 -6.25 -18.80 31.84
C GLU A 310 -5.73 -17.45 31.32
N PRO A 311 -5.02 -16.66 32.16
CA PRO A 311 -4.69 -15.29 31.84
C PRO A 311 -3.48 -15.15 30.89
N ASN A 312 -3.61 -15.52 29.62
CA ASN A 312 -2.61 -15.28 28.56
C ASN A 312 -2.83 -13.95 27.79
N PRO A 313 -1.85 -13.03 27.76
CA PRO A 313 -1.98 -11.74 27.09
C PRO A 313 -2.25 -11.85 25.59
N SER A 314 -3.13 -10.98 25.08
CA SER A 314 -3.52 -10.93 23.67
C SER A 314 -2.48 -10.14 22.87
N MET A 315 -1.72 -10.85 22.03
CA MET A 315 -0.53 -10.33 21.35
C MET A 315 -0.57 -10.59 19.85
N GLY A 316 -0.37 -9.54 19.05
CA GLY A 316 -0.17 -9.69 17.60
C GLY A 316 -1.46 -10.07 16.88
N GLY A 317 -2.38 -9.13 16.69
CA GLY A 317 -3.64 -9.41 15.96
C GLY A 317 -3.37 -9.98 14.57
N GLY A 318 -2.48 -9.33 13.82
CA GLY A 318 -1.99 -9.82 12.53
C GLY A 318 -0.88 -10.86 12.71
N VAL A 319 0.20 -10.47 13.37
CA VAL A 319 1.44 -11.24 13.46
C VAL A 319 1.96 -11.29 14.90
N PHE A 320 2.26 -12.48 15.38
CA PHE A 320 3.06 -12.70 16.59
C PHE A 320 4.44 -13.25 16.24
N LEU A 321 5.49 -12.65 16.79
CA LEU A 321 6.87 -13.01 16.54
C LEU A 321 7.68 -13.14 17.84
N LEU A 322 8.14 -14.35 18.14
CA LEU A 322 8.98 -14.65 19.29
C LEU A 322 10.29 -15.32 18.86
N GLU A 323 11.42 -14.73 19.28
CA GLU A 323 12.77 -15.28 19.07
C GLU A 323 13.07 -15.68 17.61
N GLY A 324 12.71 -14.81 16.65
CA GLY A 324 12.91 -15.06 15.22
C GLY A 324 13.62 -13.93 14.46
N ASP A 325 14.12 -14.26 13.28
CA ASP A 325 14.67 -13.32 12.28
C ASP A 325 14.02 -13.52 10.89
N PRO A 326 12.68 -13.42 10.80
CA PRO A 326 11.97 -13.57 9.54
C PRO A 326 12.23 -12.41 8.59
N LEU A 327 11.97 -12.65 7.31
CA LEU A 327 11.90 -11.63 6.28
C LEU A 327 10.44 -11.37 5.94
N PHE A 328 10.03 -10.10 5.99
CA PHE A 328 8.78 -9.61 5.41
C PHE A 328 9.16 -8.72 4.21
N ARG A 329 8.64 -9.05 3.03
CA ARG A 329 8.84 -8.24 1.82
C ARG A 329 7.50 -8.00 1.12
N ASN A 330 7.20 -6.74 0.82
CA ASN A 330 5.95 -6.36 0.14
C ASN A 330 4.71 -6.93 0.84
N VAL A 331 4.64 -6.74 2.16
CA VAL A 331 3.56 -7.26 3.00
C VAL A 331 2.67 -6.12 3.46
N THR A 332 1.36 -6.28 3.32
CA THR A 332 0.37 -5.39 3.94
C THR A 332 -0.25 -6.06 5.16
N ILE A 333 -0.21 -5.38 6.30
CA ILE A 333 -0.79 -5.80 7.58
C ILE A 333 -1.82 -4.75 7.97
N THR A 334 -3.10 -5.07 7.80
CA THR A 334 -4.17 -4.08 7.95
C THR A 334 -5.43 -4.58 8.63
N GLU A 335 -6.16 -3.70 9.31
CA GLU A 335 -7.44 -4.04 9.95
C GLU A 335 -7.34 -5.24 10.91
N ASN A 336 -6.16 -5.45 11.52
CA ASN A 336 -5.98 -6.49 12.53
C ASN A 336 -6.14 -5.89 13.93
N ARG A 337 -6.59 -6.73 14.87
CA ARG A 337 -6.94 -6.30 16.21
C ARG A 337 -6.33 -7.19 17.28
N ALA A 338 -5.71 -6.58 18.28
CA ALA A 338 -5.42 -7.25 19.54
C ALA A 338 -6.47 -6.83 20.58
N TRP A 339 -7.09 -7.80 21.23
CA TRP A 339 -8.29 -7.65 22.06
C TRP A 339 -8.12 -8.39 23.39
N GLY A 340 -7.87 -7.64 24.46
CA GLY A 340 -7.82 -8.16 25.82
C GLY A 340 -9.18 -8.56 26.37
N SER A 341 -9.18 -9.42 27.38
CA SER A 341 -10.41 -9.94 28.01
C SER A 341 -10.66 -9.36 29.40
N MET A 342 -11.85 -9.65 29.94
CA MET A 342 -12.26 -9.32 31.32
C MET A 342 -11.29 -9.76 32.43
N TYR A 343 -10.39 -10.72 32.17
CA TYR A 343 -9.43 -11.24 33.16
C TYR A 343 -7.97 -10.91 32.84
N ILE A 344 -7.70 -10.36 31.66
CA ILE A 344 -6.35 -10.16 31.13
C ILE A 344 -6.17 -8.72 30.71
N ILE A 345 -5.15 -8.11 31.28
CA ILE A 345 -5.02 -6.67 31.43
C ILE A 345 -4.17 -5.99 30.35
N ASP A 346 -3.59 -6.73 29.41
CA ASP A 346 -2.61 -6.17 28.48
C ASP A 346 -2.88 -6.68 27.04
N SER A 347 -3.09 -5.74 26.11
CA SER A 347 -3.20 -6.02 24.67
C SER A 347 -2.03 -5.37 23.93
N HIS A 348 -1.30 -6.12 23.12
CA HIS A 348 -0.08 -5.60 22.50
C HIS A 348 -0.02 -5.90 21.00
N GLY A 349 0.32 -4.91 20.19
CA GLY A 349 0.63 -5.14 18.78
C GLY A 349 -0.60 -5.51 17.96
N GLY A 350 -1.52 -4.57 17.72
CA GLY A 350 -2.72 -4.85 16.90
C GLY A 350 -2.35 -5.43 15.53
N GLY A 351 -1.33 -4.85 14.89
CA GLY A 351 -0.71 -5.40 13.69
C GLY A 351 0.33 -6.47 14.02
N ILE A 352 1.43 -6.06 14.67
CA ILE A 352 2.57 -6.92 14.96
C ILE A 352 2.95 -6.85 16.43
N TYR A 353 3.14 -8.01 17.06
CA TYR A 353 3.85 -8.14 18.32
C TYR A 353 5.19 -8.82 18.09
N MET A 354 6.26 -8.28 18.68
CA MET A 354 7.57 -8.90 18.62
C MET A 354 8.35 -8.87 19.94
N LEU A 355 8.96 -10.00 20.28
CA LEU A 355 9.81 -10.16 21.46
C LEU A 355 11.10 -10.90 21.09
N HIS A 356 12.24 -10.38 21.57
CA HIS A 356 13.56 -10.99 21.36
C HIS A 356 13.91 -11.28 19.89
N SER A 357 13.42 -10.45 18.97
CA SER A 357 13.43 -10.74 17.53
C SER A 357 14.20 -9.71 16.71
N ARG A 358 14.62 -10.10 15.50
CA ARG A 358 15.52 -9.32 14.63
C ARG A 358 15.05 -9.20 13.18
N GLY A 359 13.77 -9.50 12.92
CA GLY A 359 13.22 -9.56 11.56
C GLY A 359 13.46 -8.30 10.71
N THR A 360 13.50 -8.53 9.40
CA THR A 360 13.62 -7.48 8.38
C THR A 360 12.26 -7.23 7.73
N PHE A 361 11.82 -5.98 7.72
CA PHE A 361 10.55 -5.52 7.16
C PHE A 361 10.87 -4.56 6.02
N ASP A 362 10.77 -5.06 4.80
CA ASP A 362 11.09 -4.35 3.57
C ASP A 362 9.81 -4.10 2.79
N SER A 363 9.49 -2.82 2.55
CA SER A 363 8.26 -2.44 1.85
C SER A 363 7.00 -2.97 2.54
N VAL A 364 6.93 -2.80 3.88
CA VAL A 364 5.81 -3.30 4.70
C VAL A 364 4.84 -2.17 5.05
N ASN A 365 3.56 -2.38 4.74
CA ASN A 365 2.48 -1.44 5.02
C ASN A 365 1.66 -1.89 6.24
N ILE A 366 1.87 -1.24 7.38
CA ILE A 366 1.18 -1.53 8.65
C ILE A 366 0.13 -0.45 8.87
N THR A 367 -1.12 -0.74 8.52
CA THR A 367 -2.15 0.30 8.46
C THR A 367 -3.47 -0.07 9.13
N ARG A 368 -4.07 0.88 9.86
CA ARG A 368 -5.39 0.71 10.50
C ARG A 368 -5.50 -0.52 11.40
N ASN A 369 -4.41 -0.89 12.06
CA ASN A 369 -4.45 -1.90 13.11
C ASN A 369 -4.76 -1.24 14.45
N ASP A 370 -5.41 -2.00 15.33
CA ASP A 370 -5.95 -1.46 16.57
C ASP A 370 -5.68 -2.39 17.76
N CYS A 371 -5.38 -1.80 18.91
CA CYS A 371 -5.53 -2.47 20.19
C CYS A 371 -6.83 -1.95 20.78
N TYR A 372 -7.88 -2.77 20.82
CA TYR A 372 -9.24 -2.28 21.12
C TYR A 372 -9.89 -2.97 22.32
N TRP A 373 -10.88 -2.30 22.93
CA TRP A 373 -11.70 -2.79 24.04
C TRP A 373 -13.20 -2.49 23.84
N GLU A 374 -14.11 -3.39 24.25
CA GLU A 374 -15.56 -3.15 24.25
C GLU A 374 -16.09 -2.64 25.60
N LEU A 375 -17.01 -1.65 25.52
CA LEU A 375 -17.55 -0.76 26.56
C LEU A 375 -18.08 -1.37 27.88
N ASP A 376 -18.11 -2.70 28.06
CA ASP A 376 -18.99 -3.31 29.06
C ASP A 376 -18.30 -4.20 30.14
N LYS A 377 -16.95 -4.37 30.14
CA LYS A 377 -16.33 -5.43 30.99
C LYS A 377 -14.98 -5.18 31.73
N GLY A 378 -14.42 -3.97 31.76
CA GLY A 378 -13.37 -3.55 32.72
C GLY A 378 -11.94 -4.09 32.55
N PHE A 379 -10.93 -3.17 32.63
CA PHE A 379 -9.44 -3.32 32.67
C PHE A 379 -8.76 -3.80 31.35
N ARG A 380 -7.54 -3.43 30.87
CA ARG A 380 -6.47 -2.40 31.05
C ARG A 380 -5.64 -2.28 29.71
N ASP A 381 -4.80 -1.24 29.61
CA ASP A 381 -3.64 -0.94 28.74
C ASP A 381 -3.41 -1.71 27.40
N GLY A 382 -3.75 -1.06 26.28
CA GLY A 382 -3.35 -1.49 24.94
C GLY A 382 -2.14 -0.70 24.42
N PHE A 383 -1.07 -1.38 24.04
CA PHE A 383 0.18 -0.76 23.57
C PHE A 383 0.54 -1.17 22.16
N GLY A 384 1.03 -0.21 21.35
CA GLY A 384 1.55 -0.53 20.02
C GLY A 384 0.44 -0.93 19.05
N GLY A 385 -0.49 -0.03 18.76
CA GLY A 385 -1.62 -0.30 17.85
C GLY A 385 -1.17 -0.92 16.52
N GLY A 386 -0.12 -0.35 15.92
CA GLY A 386 0.57 -0.92 14.78
C GLY A 386 1.54 -2.02 15.19
N VAL A 387 2.62 -1.64 15.87
CA VAL A 387 3.71 -2.54 16.27
C VAL A 387 4.05 -2.37 17.74
N TYR A 388 4.10 -3.48 18.46
CA TYR A 388 4.72 -3.59 19.77
C TYR A 388 6.04 -4.35 19.67
N MET A 389 7.11 -3.82 20.24
CA MET A 389 8.41 -4.49 20.30
C MET A 389 9.08 -4.39 21.66
N GLU A 390 9.55 -5.54 22.15
CA GLU A 390 10.32 -5.64 23.39
C GLU A 390 11.64 -6.40 23.17
N ARG A 391 12.74 -5.86 23.74
CA ARG A 391 14.10 -6.44 23.68
C ARG A 391 14.49 -6.94 22.28
N SER A 392 14.07 -6.20 21.26
CA SER A 392 14.17 -6.56 19.85
C SER A 392 15.02 -5.56 19.09
N ALA A 393 15.52 -5.98 17.92
CA ALA A 393 16.33 -5.12 17.03
C ALA A 393 15.98 -5.37 15.55
N PRO A 394 14.72 -5.12 15.14
CA PRO A 394 14.31 -5.27 13.75
C PRO A 394 14.82 -4.13 12.88
N THR A 395 14.75 -4.34 11.56
CA THR A 395 15.04 -3.30 10.56
C THR A 395 13.80 -3.09 9.70
N PHE A 396 13.34 -1.84 9.61
CA PHE A 396 12.26 -1.40 8.71
C PHE A 396 12.86 -0.56 7.59
N ILE A 397 12.51 -0.90 6.36
CA ILE A 397 13.02 -0.28 5.13
C ILE A 397 11.81 0.00 4.23
N ASP A 398 11.74 1.20 3.66
CA ASP A 398 10.73 1.57 2.66
C ASP A 398 9.28 1.28 3.10
N SER A 399 9.03 1.41 4.41
CA SER A 399 7.81 0.92 5.06
C SER A 399 6.90 2.06 5.51
N VAL A 400 5.60 1.77 5.62
CA VAL A 400 4.59 2.74 6.06
C VAL A 400 3.85 2.24 7.28
N ILE A 401 3.75 3.08 8.30
CA ILE A 401 3.01 2.82 9.54
C ILE A 401 1.93 3.91 9.66
N ARG A 402 0.70 3.58 9.29
CA ARG A 402 -0.35 4.59 9.09
C ARG A 402 -1.68 4.29 9.77
N GLY A 403 -2.20 5.27 10.49
CA GLY A 403 -3.58 5.25 11.00
C GLY A 403 -3.84 4.14 12.00
N ASN A 404 -2.81 3.63 12.68
CA ASN A 404 -2.96 2.64 13.74
C ASN A 404 -3.34 3.31 15.07
N ALA A 405 -4.04 2.58 15.92
CA ALA A 405 -4.58 3.10 17.18
C ALA A 405 -4.24 2.21 18.38
N ALA A 406 -3.81 2.84 19.49
CA ALA A 406 -3.67 2.17 20.77
C ALA A 406 -4.96 2.26 21.58
N ALA A 407 -5.13 1.38 22.58
CA ALA A 407 -6.42 1.23 23.27
C ALA A 407 -6.81 2.45 24.06
N MET A 408 -8.10 2.78 24.04
CA MET A 408 -8.66 3.82 24.88
C MET A 408 -8.66 3.38 26.35
N GLY A 409 -8.36 4.31 27.25
CA GLY A 409 -8.54 4.11 28.69
C GLY A 409 -10.02 4.24 29.03
N SER A 410 -10.56 3.37 29.87
CA SER A 410 -11.93 3.51 30.38
C SER A 410 -12.02 3.07 31.82
N SER A 411 -13.00 3.63 32.51
CA SER A 411 -13.32 3.25 33.88
C SER A 411 -14.40 2.17 33.98
N TYR A 412 -14.32 1.38 35.06
CA TYR A 412 -15.33 0.40 35.46
C TYR A 412 -16.05 0.94 36.72
N PRO A 413 -17.33 0.59 37.01
CA PRO A 413 -18.14 1.22 38.06
C PRO A 413 -17.58 1.29 39.50
N TYR A 414 -16.42 0.69 39.76
CA TYR A 414 -15.80 0.59 41.08
C TYR A 414 -14.26 0.77 41.09
N ASP A 415 -13.61 1.13 39.97
CA ASP A 415 -12.15 1.38 39.93
C ASP A 415 -11.82 2.81 39.47
N ASP A 416 -10.60 3.26 39.78
CA ASP A 416 -10.07 4.56 39.35
C ASP A 416 -10.02 4.67 37.81
N SER A 417 -10.15 5.89 37.29
CA SER A 417 -10.05 6.17 35.85
C SER A 417 -8.72 5.70 35.26
N LEU A 418 -8.76 4.85 34.24
CA LEU A 418 -7.55 4.25 33.65
C LEU A 418 -6.90 5.15 32.58
N PRO A 419 -5.56 5.13 32.47
CA PRO A 419 -4.85 5.87 31.44
C PRO A 419 -5.12 5.30 30.05
N GLY A 420 -4.95 6.12 29.02
CA GLY A 420 -5.00 5.70 27.63
C GLY A 420 -3.73 4.96 27.20
N GLY A 421 -3.89 4.04 26.24
CA GLY A 421 -2.83 3.23 25.67
C GLY A 421 -1.75 4.04 24.94
N HIS A 422 -0.50 3.60 25.06
CA HIS A 422 0.67 4.26 24.49
C HIS A 422 1.07 3.70 23.12
N GLY A 423 1.71 4.52 22.29
CA GLY A 423 2.32 4.04 21.03
C GLY A 423 1.29 3.65 19.99
N GLY A 424 0.57 4.61 19.41
CA GLY A 424 -0.44 4.32 18.39
C GLY A 424 0.13 3.57 17.18
N GLY A 425 1.23 4.10 16.62
CA GLY A 425 1.99 3.44 15.56
C GLY A 425 2.96 2.40 16.10
N LEU A 426 3.87 2.86 16.98
CA LEU A 426 4.98 2.08 17.50
C LEU A 426 5.04 2.14 19.03
N TYR A 427 5.22 1.00 19.66
CA TYR A 427 5.64 0.89 21.07
C TYR A 427 6.97 0.13 21.15
N ILE A 428 8.00 0.80 21.69
CA ILE A 428 9.39 0.34 21.67
C ILE A 428 9.91 0.26 23.11
N LEU A 429 10.11 -0.96 23.61
CA LEU A 429 10.59 -1.21 24.97
C LEU A 429 11.94 -1.92 24.93
N ASP A 430 12.97 -1.30 25.51
CA ASP A 430 14.34 -1.82 25.59
C ASP A 430 14.87 -2.37 24.26
N SER A 431 14.42 -1.76 23.17
CA SER A 431 14.64 -2.23 21.80
C SER A 431 15.45 -1.22 21.00
N SER A 432 16.20 -1.70 20.02
CA SER A 432 17.08 -0.86 19.18
C SER A 432 16.79 -1.10 17.69
N PRO A 433 15.57 -0.79 17.23
CA PRO A 433 15.21 -0.91 15.82
C PRO A 433 15.94 0.12 14.95
N SER A 434 16.10 -0.21 13.67
CA SER A 434 16.55 0.71 12.64
C SER A 434 15.42 0.99 11.65
N PHE A 435 15.07 2.26 11.47
CA PHE A 435 14.10 2.72 10.48
C PHE A 435 14.82 3.51 9.40
N LEU A 436 14.68 3.06 8.15
CA LEU A 436 15.27 3.68 6.96
C LEU A 436 14.17 3.93 5.93
N ARG A 437 13.95 5.20 5.55
CA ARG A 437 12.89 5.55 4.58
C ARG A 437 11.52 5.04 5.03
N VAL A 438 11.10 5.49 6.22
CA VAL A 438 9.85 5.03 6.85
C VAL A 438 8.90 6.20 7.11
N HIS A 439 7.63 5.99 6.81
CA HIS A 439 6.59 7.00 7.02
C HIS A 439 5.64 6.60 8.17
N ILE A 440 5.61 7.40 9.23
CA ILE A 440 4.75 7.20 10.41
C ILE A 440 3.66 8.28 10.41
N ILE A 441 2.47 7.91 9.96
CA ILE A 441 1.42 8.88 9.57
C ILE A 441 0.10 8.66 10.31
N GLY A 442 -0.44 9.70 10.94
CA GLY A 442 -1.83 9.71 11.42
C GLY A 442 -2.15 8.67 12.49
N ASN A 443 -1.14 8.15 13.19
CA ASN A 443 -1.33 7.17 14.26
C ASN A 443 -1.78 7.85 15.56
N ARG A 444 -2.54 7.13 16.38
CA ARG A 444 -3.18 7.71 17.58
C ARG A 444 -2.91 6.87 18.81
N ALA A 445 -2.39 7.51 19.86
CA ALA A 445 -2.40 6.92 21.19
C ALA A 445 -3.83 6.96 21.77
N GLY A 446 -4.10 6.10 22.74
CA GLY A 446 -5.42 5.95 23.34
C GLY A 446 -5.87 7.20 24.09
N HIS A 447 -7.11 7.63 23.86
CA HIS A 447 -7.78 8.62 24.70
C HIS A 447 -8.33 7.93 25.97
N SER A 448 -8.41 8.64 27.10
CA SER A 448 -9.12 8.13 28.29
C SER A 448 -10.55 8.68 28.34
N GLU A 449 -11.53 7.82 28.63
CA GLU A 449 -12.93 8.16 28.81
C GLU A 449 -13.38 7.87 30.26
N ASN A 450 -14.21 8.75 30.82
CA ASN A 450 -14.86 8.52 32.10
C ASN A 450 -16.34 8.20 31.87
N ASN A 451 -16.71 6.95 32.09
CA ASN A 451 -18.07 6.45 31.86
C ASN A 451 -18.88 6.30 33.16
N ASN A 452 -18.35 6.78 34.30
CA ASN A 452 -18.96 6.58 35.61
C ASN A 452 -19.21 7.91 36.34
N PRO A 453 -20.47 8.25 36.67
CA PRO A 453 -20.77 9.45 37.44
C PRO A 453 -20.23 9.40 38.87
N GLY A 454 -19.84 8.24 39.41
CA GLY A 454 -19.29 8.10 40.75
C GLY A 454 -17.79 8.36 40.90
N GLU A 455 -17.06 8.51 39.80
CA GLU A 455 -15.60 8.70 39.82
C GLU A 455 -15.18 10.14 40.06
N GLN A 456 -14.07 10.30 40.78
CA GLN A 456 -13.60 11.62 41.19
C GLN A 456 -12.69 12.25 40.13
N ASN A 457 -11.68 11.53 39.64
CA ASN A 457 -10.72 12.07 38.67
C ASN A 457 -10.85 11.38 37.32
N GLY A 458 -10.54 12.10 36.24
CA GLY A 458 -10.43 11.56 34.89
C GLY A 458 -9.06 10.95 34.62
N GLY A 459 -9.01 9.95 33.74
CA GLY A 459 -7.79 9.20 33.43
C GLY A 459 -6.88 9.96 32.47
N GLU A 460 -5.58 9.69 32.55
CA GLU A 460 -4.58 10.35 31.69
C GLU A 460 -4.68 9.87 30.24
N GLY A 461 -4.35 10.73 29.29
CA GLY A 461 -4.26 10.37 27.88
C GLY A 461 -3.00 9.59 27.53
N GLY A 462 -3.10 8.68 26.57
CA GLY A 462 -1.98 7.91 26.05
C GLY A 462 -0.94 8.78 25.35
N SER A 463 0.33 8.49 25.59
CA SER A 463 1.48 9.21 25.01
C SER A 463 2.06 8.51 23.78
N GLY A 464 2.77 9.25 22.91
CA GLY A 464 3.45 8.69 21.75
C GLY A 464 2.49 8.28 20.64
N GLY A 465 1.82 9.23 20.00
CA GLY A 465 0.87 8.94 18.91
C GLY A 465 1.52 8.16 17.77
N GLY A 466 2.64 8.67 17.27
CA GLY A 466 3.46 7.99 16.28
C GLY A 466 4.29 6.89 16.90
N ALA A 467 5.09 7.23 17.91
CA ALA A 467 5.94 6.27 18.62
C ALA A 467 6.07 6.56 20.13
N TYR A 468 6.14 5.49 20.93
CA TYR A 468 6.42 5.56 22.35
C TYR A 468 7.64 4.69 22.67
N VAL A 469 8.70 5.31 23.21
CA VAL A 469 10.01 4.67 23.40
C VAL A 469 10.44 4.74 24.86
N ILE A 470 10.71 3.57 25.43
CA ILE A 470 11.35 3.43 26.74
C ILE A 470 12.61 2.57 26.58
N GLY A 471 13.76 3.12 27.00
CA GLY A 471 15.03 2.39 26.93
C GLY A 471 15.53 2.20 25.50
N GLY A 472 16.50 1.32 25.33
CA GLY A 472 17.06 0.97 24.02
C GLY A 472 17.77 2.13 23.30
N SER A 473 18.02 1.93 22.01
CA SER A 473 18.68 2.94 21.17
C SER A 473 18.19 2.89 19.71
N PRO A 474 16.92 3.29 19.46
CA PRO A 474 16.37 3.30 18.10
C PRO A 474 17.07 4.33 17.21
N ARG A 475 17.10 4.04 15.92
CA ARG A 475 17.67 4.92 14.89
C ARG A 475 16.63 5.22 13.82
N PHE A 476 16.48 6.49 13.50
CA PHE A 476 15.56 6.97 12.47
C PHE A 476 16.37 7.73 11.40
N GLN A 477 16.36 7.21 10.18
CA GLN A 477 17.03 7.80 9.03
C GLN A 477 16.05 7.94 7.86
N ASN A 478 15.88 9.15 7.33
CA ASN A 478 14.92 9.45 6.27
C ASN A 478 13.50 9.06 6.72
N VAL A 479 13.09 9.52 7.90
CA VAL A 479 11.81 9.14 8.51
C VAL A 479 10.90 10.36 8.62
N THR A 480 9.62 10.17 8.35
CA THR A 480 8.62 11.24 8.53
C THR A 480 7.60 10.86 9.60
N PHE A 481 7.32 11.77 10.52
CA PHE A 481 6.23 11.71 11.49
C PHE A 481 5.19 12.78 11.14
N ILE A 482 4.05 12.38 10.59
CA ILE A 482 3.05 13.33 10.08
C ILE A 482 1.70 13.09 10.75
N GLY A 483 1.13 14.13 11.35
CA GLY A 483 -0.26 14.12 11.82
C GLY A 483 -0.55 13.11 12.92
N ASN A 484 0.46 12.67 13.66
CA ASN A 484 0.26 11.72 14.76
C ASN A 484 -0.25 12.44 16.01
N ALA A 485 -1.09 11.76 16.80
CA ALA A 485 -1.76 12.37 17.94
C ALA A 485 -1.61 11.53 19.21
N ALA A 486 -1.20 12.18 20.30
CA ALA A 486 -1.34 11.62 21.64
C ALA A 486 -2.81 11.72 22.11
N GLY A 487 -3.22 10.85 23.03
CA GLY A 487 -4.58 10.81 23.54
C GLY A 487 -4.88 11.94 24.52
N ASN A 488 -6.13 12.41 24.56
CA ASN A 488 -6.55 13.42 25.54
C ASN A 488 -6.79 12.77 26.92
N GLY A 489 -6.84 13.57 27.98
CA GLY A 489 -7.28 13.12 29.30
C GLY A 489 -8.81 13.08 29.44
N ALA A 490 -9.32 12.20 30.29
CA ALA A 490 -10.75 12.05 30.53
C ALA A 490 -11.33 13.17 31.38
N GLY A 491 -12.64 13.40 31.29
CA GLY A 491 -13.33 14.29 32.22
C GLY A 491 -13.33 13.77 33.67
N GLY A 492 -13.31 14.67 34.65
CA GLY A 492 -13.65 14.34 36.03
C GLY A 492 -15.14 13.98 36.14
N GLY A 493 -15.50 13.09 37.06
CA GLY A 493 -16.91 12.66 37.22
C GLY A 493 -17.76 13.66 38.01
N THR A 494 -19.06 13.36 38.13
CA THR A 494 -20.05 14.24 38.79
C THR A 494 -20.36 13.76 40.20
N VAL A 495 -19.68 14.31 41.21
CA VAL A 495 -19.77 13.82 42.60
C VAL A 495 -20.42 14.85 43.54
N TYR A 496 -21.17 14.38 44.55
CA TYR A 496 -21.92 15.23 45.47
C TYR A 496 -21.07 15.91 46.57
N ILE A 497 -19.88 15.38 46.90
CA ILE A 497 -19.09 15.80 48.08
C ILE A 497 -17.56 15.55 47.98
N ASP A 498 -16.96 15.41 46.79
CA ASP A 498 -15.48 15.32 46.66
C ASP A 498 -14.88 16.17 45.52
N SER A 499 -13.57 16.41 45.56
CA SER A 499 -12.80 17.14 44.54
C SER A 499 -12.65 16.29 43.29
N THR A 500 -12.74 16.93 42.12
CA THR A 500 -12.69 16.22 40.84
C THR A 500 -11.69 16.89 39.90
N ASN A 501 -10.77 16.12 39.32
CA ASN A 501 -9.81 16.66 38.36
C ASN A 501 -10.00 15.99 37.01
N GLY A 502 -9.95 16.77 35.93
CA GLY A 502 -9.77 16.22 34.60
C GLY A 502 -8.42 15.52 34.49
N GLY A 503 -8.36 14.46 33.69
CA GLY A 503 -7.11 13.74 33.42
C GLY A 503 -6.14 14.57 32.59
N ALA A 504 -4.84 14.34 32.76
CA ALA A 504 -3.83 15.00 31.95
C ALA A 504 -3.84 14.49 30.50
N GLY A 505 -3.50 15.34 29.54
CA GLY A 505 -3.31 14.94 28.16
C GLY A 505 -1.97 14.24 27.92
N GLY A 506 -1.94 13.30 26.97
CA GLY A 506 -0.75 12.53 26.64
C GLY A 506 0.38 13.36 26.00
N HIS A 507 1.62 12.95 26.24
CA HIS A 507 2.82 13.63 25.75
C HIS A 507 3.31 13.07 24.41
N GLY A 508 4.07 13.87 23.65
CA GLY A 508 4.77 13.38 22.47
C GLY A 508 3.82 12.93 21.36
N GLY A 509 3.13 13.86 20.69
CA GLY A 509 2.22 13.52 19.59
C GLY A 509 2.91 12.72 18.49
N GLY A 510 4.09 13.18 18.07
CA GLY A 510 4.96 12.45 17.14
C GLY A 510 5.66 11.30 17.84
N ILE A 511 6.49 11.61 18.84
CA ILE A 511 7.25 10.62 19.60
C ILE A 511 7.45 10.99 21.07
N PHE A 512 7.29 9.99 21.93
CA PHE A 512 7.65 10.05 23.35
C PHE A 512 8.93 9.26 23.60
N LEU A 513 9.87 9.84 24.35
CA LEU A 513 11.18 9.28 24.64
C LEU A 513 11.45 9.29 26.15
N GLN A 514 11.77 8.12 26.70
CA GLN A 514 12.19 8.01 28.09
C GLN A 514 13.36 7.05 28.28
N ASN A 515 14.37 7.47 29.05
CA ASN A 515 15.54 6.64 29.38
C ASN A 515 16.23 6.04 28.14
N THR A 516 16.21 6.73 27.00
CA THR A 516 16.67 6.19 25.71
C THR A 516 17.76 7.05 25.10
N ASN A 517 18.53 6.47 24.18
CA ASN A 517 19.47 7.19 23.34
C ASN A 517 19.05 7.08 21.88
N VAL A 518 18.54 8.17 21.31
CA VAL A 518 17.96 8.16 19.96
C VAL A 518 18.78 9.04 19.01
N THR A 519 18.88 8.57 17.77
CA THR A 519 19.47 9.32 16.66
C THR A 519 18.42 9.55 15.58
N PHE A 520 18.23 10.81 15.23
CA PHE A 520 17.45 11.25 14.07
C PHE A 520 18.39 11.84 13.03
N LYS A 521 18.34 11.31 11.80
CA LYS A 521 19.04 11.88 10.65
C LYS A 521 18.06 12.03 9.49
N ASN A 522 17.94 13.22 8.90
CA ASN A 522 17.01 13.48 7.79
C ASN A 522 15.56 13.14 8.21
N VAL A 523 15.06 13.82 9.24
CA VAL A 523 13.75 13.48 9.84
C VAL A 523 12.80 14.67 9.81
N LEU A 524 11.55 14.39 9.47
CA LEU A 524 10.49 15.38 9.39
C LEU A 524 9.43 15.12 10.48
N PHE A 525 9.07 16.13 11.26
CA PHE A 525 7.94 16.11 12.18
C PHE A 525 6.95 17.21 11.81
N VAL A 526 5.78 16.83 11.29
CA VAL A 526 4.77 17.78 10.81
C VAL A 526 3.41 17.53 11.42
N LYS A 527 2.75 18.58 11.90
CA LYS A 527 1.36 18.54 12.40
C LYS A 527 1.08 17.46 13.46
N ASN A 528 2.08 17.09 14.25
CA ASN A 528 1.88 16.18 15.36
C ASN A 528 1.32 16.94 16.57
N VAL A 529 0.42 16.29 17.31
CA VAL A 529 -0.37 16.95 18.36
C VAL A 529 -0.28 16.16 19.67
N ALA A 530 0.13 16.83 20.74
CA ALA A 530 0.04 16.27 22.09
C ALA A 530 -1.41 16.36 22.62
N GLY A 531 -1.77 15.47 23.53
CA GLY A 531 -3.14 15.33 24.04
C GLY A 531 -3.56 16.53 24.89
N SER A 532 -4.82 16.94 24.80
CA SER A 532 -5.38 17.96 25.68
C SER A 532 -5.81 17.38 27.03
N GLY A 533 -5.81 18.20 28.07
CA GLY A 533 -6.35 17.83 29.38
C GLY A 533 -7.87 17.68 29.35
N GLY A 534 -8.37 16.76 30.17
CA GLY A 534 -9.80 16.56 30.38
C GLY A 534 -10.43 17.69 31.18
N HIS A 535 -11.74 17.84 31.07
CA HIS A 535 -12.47 18.83 31.86
C HIS A 535 -12.59 18.39 33.33
N GLY A 536 -12.59 19.35 34.26
CA GLY A 536 -12.96 19.12 35.64
C GLY A 536 -14.42 18.69 35.76
N GLY A 537 -14.73 17.91 36.79
CA GLY A 537 -16.09 17.42 37.00
C GLY A 537 -17.03 18.51 37.51
N ASP A 538 -18.31 18.43 37.15
CA ASP A 538 -19.33 19.33 37.68
C ASP A 538 -19.85 18.84 39.04
N ILE A 539 -20.07 19.75 39.99
CA ILE A 539 -20.64 19.46 41.32
C ILE A 539 -22.01 20.12 41.46
N ASP A 540 -23.03 19.33 41.79
CA ASP A 540 -24.34 19.82 42.28
C ASP A 540 -24.55 19.38 43.74
N ALA A 541 -24.18 20.25 44.66
CA ALA A 541 -24.25 20.00 46.10
C ALA A 541 -25.66 20.20 46.69
N GLY A 542 -26.67 20.61 45.90
CA GLY A 542 -28.00 20.97 46.42
C GLY A 542 -27.94 22.05 47.53
N CYS A 543 -29.02 22.19 48.34
CA CYS A 543 -28.96 23.02 49.55
C CYS A 543 -28.46 22.22 50.79
N TYR A 544 -27.57 21.24 50.59
CA TYR A 544 -27.06 20.38 51.67
C TYR A 544 -26.01 21.08 52.54
N HIS A 545 -25.97 20.72 53.82
CA HIS A 545 -25.12 21.33 54.85
C HIS A 545 -23.93 20.44 55.20
N GLY A 546 -22.72 21.02 55.21
CA GLY A 546 -21.56 20.51 55.94
C GLY A 546 -20.38 20.08 55.06
N GLU A 547 -19.22 20.67 55.39
CA GLU A 547 -17.83 20.40 54.95
C GLU A 547 -17.29 21.23 53.77
N ASP A 548 -15.96 21.44 53.80
CA ASP A 548 -15.15 22.39 53.01
C ASP A 548 -15.37 22.30 51.49
N PHE A 549 -15.33 23.44 50.80
CA PHE A 549 -15.55 23.53 49.35
C PHE A 549 -14.41 22.87 48.56
N LEU A 550 -14.81 22.05 47.59
CA LEU A 550 -13.96 21.14 46.82
C LEU A 550 -13.64 21.74 45.46
N VAL A 551 -12.39 21.57 45.03
CA VAL A 551 -11.86 22.15 43.78
C VAL A 551 -12.10 21.18 42.63
N THR A 552 -12.59 21.70 41.50
CA THR A 552 -12.89 20.90 40.29
C THR A 552 -11.99 21.27 39.12
N ASN A 553 -10.72 20.87 39.14
CA ASN A 553 -9.77 21.40 38.16
C ASN A 553 -9.83 20.71 36.81
N GLY A 554 -9.60 21.47 35.74
CA GLY A 554 -9.25 20.90 34.46
C GLY A 554 -7.90 20.18 34.52
N GLY A 555 -7.75 19.13 33.71
CA GLY A 555 -6.49 18.44 33.55
C GLY A 555 -5.49 19.25 32.73
N ASN A 556 -4.21 19.01 32.91
CA ASN A 556 -3.16 19.73 32.16
C ASN A 556 -3.01 19.17 30.74
N GLY A 557 -2.63 20.03 29.81
CA GLY A 557 -2.29 19.66 28.44
C GLY A 557 -0.92 18.98 28.32
N GLY A 558 -0.82 18.03 27.41
CA GLY A 558 0.39 17.29 27.13
C GLY A 558 1.49 18.15 26.50
N HIS A 559 2.72 18.02 26.99
CA HIS A 559 3.92 18.62 26.41
C HIS A 559 4.46 17.88 25.18
N GLY A 560 5.22 18.57 24.34
CA GLY A 560 5.94 17.96 23.21
C GLY A 560 5.00 17.56 22.07
N GLY A 561 4.58 18.49 21.22
CA GLY A 561 3.73 18.15 20.07
C GLY A 561 4.43 17.21 19.10
N ALA A 562 5.65 17.55 18.68
CA ALA A 562 6.50 16.63 17.93
C ALA A 562 7.19 15.62 18.84
N ILE A 563 7.97 16.12 19.80
CA ILE A 563 8.87 15.30 20.61
C ILE A 563 8.71 15.64 22.09
N PHE A 564 8.49 14.63 22.91
CA PHE A 564 8.69 14.69 24.34
C PHE A 564 9.88 13.82 24.74
N ALA A 565 10.84 14.37 25.49
CA ALA A 565 12.04 13.63 25.90
C ALA A 565 12.41 13.78 27.38
N LYS A 566 12.46 12.66 28.09
CA LYS A 566 12.82 12.61 29.51
C LYS A 566 13.99 11.67 29.77
N ASN A 567 14.96 12.08 30.59
CA ASN A 567 16.10 11.23 30.98
C ASN A 567 16.83 10.60 29.78
N SER A 568 16.92 11.33 28.66
CA SER A 568 17.34 10.74 27.38
C SER A 568 18.55 11.46 26.78
N LEU A 569 19.15 10.84 25.77
CA LEU A 569 20.12 11.45 24.88
C LEU A 569 19.48 11.53 23.50
N VAL A 570 19.36 12.74 22.96
CA VAL A 570 18.73 12.99 21.66
C VAL A 570 19.75 13.69 20.77
N TYR A 571 20.17 13.01 19.71
CA TYR A 571 20.97 13.58 18.64
C TYR A 571 20.10 13.72 17.39
N MET A 572 20.07 14.93 16.83
CA MET A 572 19.30 15.24 15.64
C MET A 572 20.16 15.99 14.64
N GLU A 573 20.19 15.48 13.42
CA GLU A 573 20.91 16.04 12.30
C GLU A 573 19.99 16.14 11.09
N ASN A 574 20.00 17.29 10.42
CA ASN A 574 19.21 17.52 9.22
C ASN A 574 17.72 17.21 9.43
N ALA A 575 17.01 18.05 10.20
CA ALA A 575 15.62 17.76 10.56
C ALA A 575 14.72 18.98 10.47
N THR A 576 13.44 18.76 10.21
CA THR A 576 12.43 19.82 10.19
C THR A 576 11.28 19.49 11.13
N ILE A 577 10.94 20.44 12.01
CA ILE A 577 9.86 20.34 12.99
C ILE A 577 8.91 21.49 12.75
N PHE A 578 7.77 21.19 12.14
CA PHE A 578 6.87 22.18 11.56
C PHE A 578 5.40 21.98 11.96
N GLU A 579 4.74 23.04 12.39
CA GLU A 579 3.30 23.04 12.73
C GLU A 579 2.86 21.99 13.76
N ASN A 580 3.74 21.63 14.69
CA ASN A 580 3.39 20.72 15.78
C ASN A 580 2.80 21.50 16.96
N ARG A 581 1.90 20.85 17.70
CA ARG A 581 1.10 21.50 18.73
C ARG A 581 1.12 20.74 20.05
N ALA A 582 1.41 21.44 21.14
CA ALA A 582 1.23 20.90 22.48
C ALA A 582 -0.25 20.95 22.90
N GLY A 583 -0.63 20.11 23.85
CA GLY A 583 -2.02 19.95 24.26
C GLY A 583 -2.56 21.13 25.05
N ASN A 584 -3.84 21.44 24.90
CA ASN A 584 -4.49 22.48 25.71
C ASN A 584 -4.79 21.98 27.12
N GLY A 585 -4.85 22.90 28.07
CA GLY A 585 -5.44 22.67 29.37
C GLY A 585 -6.95 22.42 29.29
N GLY A 586 -7.42 21.54 30.15
CA GLY A 586 -8.84 21.22 30.29
C GLY A 586 -9.60 22.33 31.01
N ARG A 587 -10.89 22.44 30.74
CA ARG A 587 -11.76 23.40 31.42
C ARG A 587 -11.97 23.04 32.90
N GLY A 588 -12.03 24.03 33.79
CA GLY A 588 -12.47 23.85 35.18
C GLY A 588 -13.96 23.52 35.32
N GLY A 589 -14.30 22.70 36.30
CA GLY A 589 -15.67 22.24 36.56
C GLY A 589 -16.57 23.30 37.18
N ASN A 590 -17.88 23.17 36.96
CA ASN A 590 -18.87 24.08 37.54
C ASN A 590 -19.34 23.60 38.91
N VAL A 591 -19.59 24.54 39.83
CA VAL A 591 -20.01 24.23 41.19
C VAL A 591 -21.35 24.89 41.48
N GLN A 592 -22.35 24.11 41.89
CA GLN A 592 -23.68 24.58 42.27
C GLN A 592 -24.01 24.19 43.73
N GLY A 593 -24.45 25.14 44.57
CA GLY A 593 -24.76 24.85 46.00
C GLY A 593 -25.45 25.97 46.81
N SER A 594 -25.61 25.77 48.14
CA SER A 594 -26.23 26.74 49.07
C SER A 594 -25.22 27.62 49.82
N ASN A 595 -25.37 28.93 49.69
CA ASN A 595 -24.58 29.95 50.39
C ASN A 595 -25.26 30.38 51.71
N ARG A 596 -25.39 29.47 52.69
CA ARG A 596 -25.96 29.81 54.01
C ARG A 596 -24.96 30.00 55.14
N ASP A 597 -23.70 29.61 54.96
CA ASP A 597 -22.69 29.64 56.03
C ASP A 597 -21.40 30.39 55.62
N ASP A 598 -21.48 31.59 55.02
CA ASP A 598 -20.33 32.50 54.74
C ASP A 598 -19.16 31.92 53.91
N HIS A 599 -19.32 30.74 53.30
CA HIS A 599 -18.30 30.13 52.46
C HIS A 599 -18.53 30.46 50.97
N PRO A 600 -17.54 31.06 50.26
CA PRO A 600 -17.68 31.40 48.85
C PRO A 600 -17.70 30.13 47.98
N LEU A 601 -18.74 29.99 47.15
CA LEU A 601 -18.81 29.01 46.07
C LEU A 601 -17.86 29.46 44.95
N SER A 602 -16.77 28.74 44.70
CA SER A 602 -15.89 28.98 43.55
C SER A 602 -16.05 27.86 42.52
N GLY A 603 -16.07 28.21 41.23
CA GLY A 603 -15.81 27.23 40.18
C GLY A 603 -14.38 26.71 40.26
N GLY A 604 -14.11 25.57 39.59
CA GLY A 604 -12.78 25.00 39.54
C GLY A 604 -11.84 25.74 38.59
N ASP A 605 -10.53 25.57 38.78
CA ASP A 605 -9.53 26.21 37.92
C ASP A 605 -9.40 25.45 36.59
N GLY A 606 -9.07 26.17 35.52
CA GLY A 606 -8.65 25.56 34.27
C GLY A 606 -7.30 24.87 34.43
N GLY A 607 -7.08 23.79 33.70
CA GLY A 607 -5.77 23.13 33.64
C GLY A 607 -4.76 23.93 32.82
N ASP A 608 -3.48 23.71 33.05
CA ASP A 608 -2.42 24.43 32.33
C ASP A 608 -2.23 23.87 30.91
N GLY A 609 -1.85 24.74 29.98
CA GLY A 609 -1.46 24.37 28.63
C GLY A 609 -0.10 23.68 28.57
N GLY A 610 0.07 22.79 27.59
CA GLY A 610 1.33 22.08 27.38
C GLY A 610 2.42 22.96 26.79
N SER A 611 3.67 22.80 27.24
CA SER A 611 4.84 23.49 26.67
C SER A 611 5.56 22.66 25.60
N GLY A 612 6.38 23.30 24.76
CA GLY A 612 7.16 22.60 23.73
C GLY A 612 6.30 22.08 22.59
N GLY A 613 5.65 22.96 21.81
CA GLY A 613 4.90 22.55 20.62
C GLY A 613 5.74 21.69 19.66
N GLY A 614 6.97 22.11 19.41
CA GLY A 614 8.00 21.31 18.75
C GLY A 614 8.57 20.27 19.71
N ILE A 615 9.53 20.66 20.54
CA ILE A 615 10.23 19.75 21.46
C ILE A 615 10.07 20.22 22.90
N TYR A 616 9.66 19.29 23.75
CA TYR A 616 9.78 19.41 25.20
C TYR A 616 10.82 18.42 25.73
N PHE A 617 11.73 18.86 26.60
CA PHE A 617 12.71 17.96 27.20
C PHE A 617 13.08 18.27 28.66
N THR A 618 13.31 17.23 29.45
CA THR A 618 13.70 17.35 30.87
C THR A 618 14.68 16.26 31.29
N ASN A 619 15.73 16.65 32.02
CA ASN A 619 16.87 15.79 32.35
C ASN A 619 17.44 15.06 31.12
N THR A 620 17.46 15.76 29.99
CA THR A 620 17.82 15.21 28.67
C THR A 620 18.96 16.04 28.09
N THR A 621 19.87 15.39 27.38
CA THR A 621 20.83 16.10 26.52
C THR A 621 20.28 16.15 25.11
N LEU A 622 20.00 17.35 24.60
CA LEU A 622 19.54 17.59 23.24
C LEU A 622 20.65 18.24 22.43
N THR A 623 21.08 17.58 21.35
CA THR A 623 22.02 18.13 20.37
C THR A 623 21.32 18.23 19.02
N THR A 624 21.32 19.43 18.45
CA THR A 624 20.72 19.71 17.14
C THR A 624 21.76 20.30 16.20
N LEU A 625 21.88 19.71 15.02
CA LEU A 625 22.75 20.16 13.93
C LEU A 625 21.91 20.26 12.66
N ASN A 626 21.92 21.41 11.98
CA ASN A 626 21.14 21.59 10.77
C ASN A 626 19.64 21.29 10.97
N VAL A 627 19.02 21.92 11.98
CA VAL A 627 17.60 21.67 12.31
C VAL A 627 16.76 22.93 12.12
N THR A 628 15.63 22.80 11.45
CA THR A 628 14.63 23.87 11.30
C THR A 628 13.41 23.59 12.19
N ILE A 629 13.11 24.48 13.13
CA ILE A 629 11.96 24.40 14.06
C ILE A 629 11.09 25.63 13.90
N THR A 630 9.92 25.47 13.28
CA THR A 630 9.10 26.62 12.91
C THR A 630 7.60 26.39 12.99
N ASN A 631 6.85 27.46 13.26
CA ASN A 631 5.38 27.47 13.32
C ASN A 631 4.80 26.45 14.31
N ASN A 632 5.54 26.07 15.34
CA ASN A 632 5.03 25.17 16.39
C ASN A 632 4.33 25.98 17.49
N GLU A 633 3.27 25.40 18.07
CA GLU A 633 2.39 26.08 19.01
C GLU A 633 2.36 25.35 20.37
N ALA A 634 2.60 26.09 21.46
CA ALA A 634 2.34 25.61 22.81
C ALA A 634 0.82 25.63 23.11
N GLY A 635 0.39 24.77 24.01
CA GLY A 635 -1.02 24.64 24.36
C GLY A 635 -1.54 25.86 25.13
N GLN A 636 -2.82 26.18 24.97
CA GLN A 636 -3.49 27.23 25.74
C GLN A 636 -3.93 26.71 27.11
N GLY A 637 -4.00 27.61 28.08
CA GLY A 637 -4.60 27.34 29.38
C GLY A 637 -6.09 27.04 29.25
N GLY A 638 -6.60 26.17 30.10
CA GLY A 638 -8.02 25.86 30.20
C GLY A 638 -8.82 27.04 30.74
N ILE A 639 -10.06 27.19 30.28
CA ILE A 639 -10.95 28.20 30.84
C ILE A 639 -11.43 27.81 32.23
N GLU A 640 -11.67 28.80 33.10
CA GLU A 640 -12.20 28.56 34.43
C GLU A 640 -13.61 27.95 34.44
N GLY A 641 -13.92 27.25 35.52
CA GLY A 641 -15.27 26.84 35.88
C GLY A 641 -16.08 27.95 36.54
N THR A 642 -17.40 27.78 36.60
CA THR A 642 -18.31 28.77 37.20
C THR A 642 -18.92 28.27 38.51
N GLY A 643 -18.92 29.13 39.54
CA GLY A 643 -19.65 28.90 40.79
C GLY A 643 -21.00 29.62 40.77
N SER A 644 -22.09 28.90 41.03
CA SER A 644 -23.43 29.49 41.11
C SER A 644 -24.20 28.99 42.34
N SER A 645 -25.03 29.85 42.93
CA SER A 645 -25.92 29.41 44.02
C SER A 645 -27.33 29.14 43.51
N SER A 646 -27.87 27.99 43.87
CA SER A 646 -29.28 27.63 43.63
C SER A 646 -30.21 28.18 44.73
N CYS A 647 -29.66 28.62 45.86
CA CYS A 647 -30.41 29.01 47.07
C CYS A 647 -30.25 30.50 47.48
N GLY A 648 -29.71 31.38 46.61
CA GLY A 648 -29.86 32.85 46.72
C GLY A 648 -28.66 33.67 47.22
N GLY A 649 -27.43 33.15 47.19
CA GLY A 649 -26.17 33.90 47.39
C GLY A 649 -25.30 34.06 46.12
N GLY A 650 -24.20 34.81 46.21
CA GLY A 650 -23.23 34.96 45.10
C GLY A 650 -22.26 33.78 45.04
N GLY A 651 -21.84 33.39 43.83
CA GLY A 651 -20.70 32.50 43.56
C GLY A 651 -19.64 33.22 42.72
N SER A 652 -18.39 32.78 42.80
CA SER A 652 -17.26 33.25 42.01
C SER A 652 -16.85 32.21 40.96
N SER A 653 -16.20 32.66 39.90
CA SER A 653 -15.52 31.77 38.96
C SER A 653 -14.21 31.27 39.55
N GLY A 654 -13.69 30.16 39.02
CA GLY A 654 -12.31 29.75 39.25
C GLY A 654 -11.32 30.65 38.49
N ASN A 655 -10.08 30.21 38.40
CA ASN A 655 -9.03 30.87 37.61
C ASN A 655 -8.80 30.13 36.28
N PRO A 656 -8.51 30.84 35.19
CA PRO A 656 -8.04 30.19 33.96
C PRO A 656 -6.68 29.55 34.23
N GLY A 657 -6.42 28.43 33.56
CA GLY A 657 -5.11 27.80 33.57
C GLY A 657 -4.06 28.66 32.87
N ALA A 658 -2.79 28.41 33.17
CA ALA A 658 -1.70 29.10 32.50
C ALA A 658 -1.54 28.61 31.05
N ASP A 659 -1.22 29.52 30.13
CA ASP A 659 -0.78 29.13 28.79
C ASP A 659 0.57 28.41 28.85
N GLY A 660 0.75 27.44 27.96
CA GLY A 660 2.02 26.76 27.76
C GLY A 660 3.07 27.67 27.12
N HIS A 661 4.33 27.27 27.26
CA HIS A 661 5.48 28.07 26.85
C HIS A 661 6.38 27.34 25.84
N GLY A 662 7.29 28.10 25.22
CA GLY A 662 8.32 27.56 24.32
C GLY A 662 7.73 26.74 23.18
N GLY A 663 6.90 27.37 22.34
CA GLY A 663 6.27 26.74 21.17
C GLY A 663 7.26 25.95 20.33
N GLY A 664 8.49 26.46 20.16
CA GLY A 664 9.56 25.74 19.47
C GLY A 664 10.22 24.73 20.40
N LEU A 665 10.92 25.23 21.42
CA LEU A 665 11.73 24.45 22.35
C LEU A 665 11.43 24.87 23.81
N SER A 666 11.15 23.87 24.64
CA SER A 666 11.04 24.04 26.09
C SER A 666 11.85 22.97 26.81
N GLY A 667 12.77 23.37 27.69
CA GLY A 667 13.50 22.40 28.50
C GLY A 667 14.42 22.99 29.55
N SER A 668 14.91 22.14 30.45
CA SER A 668 15.64 22.58 31.66
C SER A 668 16.98 21.86 31.86
N SER A 669 17.67 21.50 30.77
CA SER A 669 18.85 20.62 30.81
C SER A 669 19.89 20.98 29.74
N HIS A 670 20.83 20.08 29.44
CA HIS A 670 21.91 20.31 28.49
C HIS A 670 21.39 20.41 27.06
N TYR A 671 21.58 21.58 26.45
CA TYR A 671 21.15 21.87 25.08
C TYR A 671 22.32 22.46 24.29
N SER A 672 22.54 21.92 23.09
CA SER A 672 23.51 22.42 22.13
C SER A 672 22.87 22.49 20.75
N GLN A 673 23.04 23.63 20.08
CA GLN A 673 22.50 23.87 18.76
C GLN A 673 23.56 24.52 17.87
N SER A 674 23.68 24.05 16.64
CA SER A 674 24.56 24.61 15.63
C SER A 674 23.90 24.56 14.25
N TYR A 675 24.18 25.58 13.44
CA TYR A 675 23.69 25.70 12.05
C TYR A 675 22.19 25.44 11.91
N SER A 676 21.38 25.91 12.85
CA SER A 676 19.95 25.61 12.91
C SER A 676 19.09 26.87 12.80
N ASN A 677 17.82 26.70 12.42
CA ASN A 677 16.84 27.78 12.36
C ASN A 677 15.67 27.53 13.34
N VAL A 678 15.39 28.48 14.23
CA VAL A 678 14.20 28.41 15.11
C VAL A 678 13.39 29.68 14.94
N TRP A 679 12.20 29.61 14.33
CA TRP A 679 11.47 30.80 13.91
C TRP A 679 9.95 30.68 14.06
N ASN A 680 9.28 31.81 14.35
CA ASN A 680 7.82 31.95 14.41
C ASN A 680 7.07 30.84 15.20
N ASN A 681 7.61 30.43 16.34
CA ASN A 681 6.90 29.53 17.24
C ASN A 681 6.16 30.32 18.33
N THR A 682 5.00 29.84 18.75
CA THR A 682 4.12 30.54 19.69
C THR A 682 3.99 29.80 21.03
N PRO A 683 4.02 30.49 22.18
CA PRO A 683 4.18 31.95 22.33
C PRO A 683 5.60 32.46 22.10
N GLU A 684 6.60 31.60 22.21
CA GLU A 684 8.00 31.93 21.93
C GLU A 684 8.82 30.74 21.38
N ASN A 685 9.97 31.05 20.78
CA ASN A 685 10.89 30.05 20.25
C ASN A 685 11.55 29.18 21.34
N PHE A 686 11.90 29.79 22.48
CA PHE A 686 12.68 29.14 23.54
C PHE A 686 12.10 29.45 24.92
N PHE A 687 11.96 28.43 25.76
CA PHE A 687 11.60 28.59 27.16
C PHE A 687 12.54 27.79 28.07
N HIS A 688 13.03 28.44 29.14
CA HIS A 688 14.08 27.94 30.04
C HIS A 688 15.44 27.64 29.39
N LEU A 689 15.67 28.15 28.18
CA LEU A 689 16.91 28.03 27.42
C LEU A 689 17.49 29.41 27.12
N GLU A 690 18.82 29.49 27.01
CA GLU A 690 19.48 30.66 26.43
C GLU A 690 19.24 30.63 24.92
N ASP A 691 18.87 31.79 24.34
CA ASP A 691 18.66 31.92 22.91
C ASP A 691 20.01 31.83 22.17
N PRO A 692 20.24 30.77 21.36
CA PRO A 692 21.50 30.55 20.68
C PRO A 692 21.62 31.35 19.36
N THR A 693 20.61 32.14 18.99
CA THR A 693 20.57 32.86 17.71
C THR A 693 21.79 33.78 17.54
N GLY A 694 22.47 33.66 16.40
CA GLY A 694 23.69 34.43 16.08
C GLY A 694 25.00 33.82 16.58
N ALA A 695 24.96 32.69 17.29
CA ALA A 695 26.12 31.90 17.68
C ALA A 695 26.14 30.55 16.94
N GLU A 696 27.33 29.97 16.71
CA GLU A 696 27.51 28.64 16.10
C GLU A 696 26.69 28.40 14.81
N GLY A 697 26.50 29.46 13.99
CA GLY A 697 25.74 29.40 12.74
C GLY A 697 24.22 29.38 12.88
N ASN A 698 23.67 29.56 14.08
CA ASN A 698 22.22 29.55 14.32
C ASN A 698 21.55 30.86 13.89
N ILE A 699 20.38 30.74 13.27
CA ILE A 699 19.59 31.86 12.77
C ILE A 699 18.11 31.73 13.19
N SER A 700 17.37 32.83 13.10
CA SER A 700 15.94 32.87 13.41
C SER A 700 15.24 33.73 12.35
N VAL A 701 14.89 33.10 11.24
CA VAL A 701 14.33 33.73 10.06
C VAL A 701 13.29 32.82 9.41
N ASP A 702 12.41 33.41 8.62
CA ASP A 702 11.42 32.67 7.83
C ASP A 702 12.15 31.68 6.88
N PRO A 703 11.89 30.37 7.00
CA PRO A 703 12.45 29.37 6.09
C PRO A 703 12.05 29.59 4.63
N ARG A 704 10.89 30.21 4.37
CA ARG A 704 10.31 30.36 3.03
C ARG A 704 10.20 29.01 2.31
N PHE A 705 9.47 28.07 2.91
CA PHE A 705 9.10 26.84 2.22
C PHE A 705 8.27 27.14 0.97
N VAL A 706 8.46 26.36 -0.10
CA VAL A 706 7.85 26.60 -1.42
C VAL A 706 6.33 26.53 -1.36
N ASP A 707 5.77 25.45 -0.81
CA ASP A 707 4.32 25.28 -0.71
C ASP A 707 3.93 24.45 0.53
N THR A 708 3.37 25.13 1.52
CA THR A 708 2.74 24.51 2.69
C THR A 708 1.22 24.69 2.69
N THR A 709 0.64 24.97 1.52
CA THR A 709 -0.79 25.17 1.37
C THR A 709 -1.50 23.83 1.19
N GLY A 710 -2.75 23.73 1.65
CA GLY A 710 -3.52 22.48 1.61
C GLY A 710 -3.55 21.70 2.92
N ASN A 711 -4.44 20.72 2.97
CA ASN A 711 -4.77 19.99 4.20
C ASN A 711 -3.94 18.72 4.41
N ASP A 712 -3.32 18.19 3.35
CA ASP A 712 -2.49 16.99 3.42
C ASP A 712 -1.01 17.36 3.50
N PRO A 713 -0.35 17.15 4.66
CA PRO A 713 1.05 17.51 4.80
C PRO A 713 2.01 16.61 4.02
N LEU A 714 1.54 15.49 3.46
CA LEU A 714 2.32 14.66 2.54
C LEU A 714 2.47 15.29 1.16
N ALA A 715 1.58 16.22 0.80
CA ALA A 715 1.61 16.91 -0.49
C ALA A 715 2.35 18.27 -0.42
N TRP A 716 2.94 18.58 0.72
CA TRP A 716 3.65 19.84 0.92
C TRP A 716 5.05 19.80 0.33
N ASP A 717 5.42 20.92 -0.29
CA ASP A 717 6.77 21.17 -0.76
C ASP A 717 7.53 21.99 0.30
N LEU A 718 8.32 21.27 1.08
CA LEU A 718 9.17 21.82 2.14
C LEU A 718 10.57 22.17 1.65
N HIS A 719 10.82 22.18 0.33
CA HIS A 719 12.03 22.78 -0.21
C HIS A 719 12.08 24.27 0.11
N LEU A 720 13.31 24.80 0.17
CA LEU A 720 13.55 26.21 0.36
C LEU A 720 13.28 26.96 -0.95
N ALA A 721 12.48 28.02 -0.89
CA ALA A 721 12.35 28.92 -2.02
C ALA A 721 13.71 29.55 -2.36
N SER A 722 13.94 29.86 -3.65
CA SER A 722 15.22 30.42 -4.15
C SER A 722 15.71 31.70 -3.47
N ASP A 723 14.85 32.42 -2.74
CA ASP A 723 15.17 33.62 -1.98
C ASP A 723 15.22 33.36 -0.46
N SER A 724 15.23 32.10 -0.04
CA SER A 724 15.31 31.72 1.37
C SER A 724 16.64 32.16 1.97
N PRO A 725 16.62 32.76 3.17
CA PRO A 725 17.84 33.07 3.91
C PRO A 725 18.54 31.83 4.49
N LEU A 726 17.93 30.64 4.36
CA LEU A 726 18.49 29.37 4.83
C LEU A 726 19.39 28.70 3.77
N ILE A 727 19.37 29.19 2.53
CA ILE A 727 20.26 28.71 1.46
C ILE A 727 21.70 29.08 1.80
N ASP A 728 22.64 28.15 1.64
CA ASP A 728 24.07 28.27 1.94
C ASP A 728 24.40 28.66 3.40
N ALA A 729 23.46 28.44 4.32
CA ALA A 729 23.55 28.92 5.70
C ALA A 729 24.03 27.85 6.71
N GLY A 730 24.05 26.57 6.33
CA GLY A 730 24.29 25.39 7.17
C GLY A 730 25.75 25.14 7.53
N ASP A 731 26.15 23.91 7.80
CA ASP A 731 27.53 23.66 8.26
C ASP A 731 28.54 23.92 7.11
N PRO A 732 29.52 24.84 7.25
CA PRO A 732 30.52 25.10 6.20
C PRO A 732 31.46 23.92 5.91
N GLY A 733 31.48 22.90 6.77
CA GLY A 733 32.20 21.64 6.55
C GLY A 733 31.43 20.64 5.70
N ILE A 734 30.16 20.92 5.40
CA ILE A 734 29.26 20.08 4.63
C ILE A 734 28.88 20.83 3.34
N LEU A 735 28.88 20.11 2.21
CA LEU A 735 28.53 20.67 0.90
C LEU A 735 27.28 20.01 0.36
N ASP A 736 26.50 20.77 -0.38
CA ASP A 736 25.37 20.29 -1.16
C ASP A 736 25.85 19.61 -2.47
N PRO A 737 24.99 18.87 -3.18
CA PRO A 737 25.37 18.15 -4.40
C PRO A 737 25.93 19.06 -5.51
N ASP A 738 25.53 20.33 -5.54
CA ASP A 738 26.04 21.34 -6.48
C ASP A 738 27.42 21.92 -6.07
N GLY A 739 27.92 21.54 -4.89
CA GLY A 739 29.18 21.97 -4.30
C GLY A 739 29.12 23.28 -3.53
N SER A 740 27.94 23.86 -3.32
CA SER A 740 27.71 24.99 -2.44
C SER A 740 27.80 24.58 -0.96
N ARG A 741 27.69 25.54 -0.04
CA ARG A 741 27.69 25.23 1.40
C ARG A 741 26.33 24.66 1.76
N SER A 742 26.27 23.69 2.66
CA SER A 742 24.98 23.06 2.96
C SER A 742 23.90 24.05 3.37
N ASP A 743 22.66 23.85 2.91
CA ASP A 743 21.49 24.58 3.38
C ASP A 743 21.11 24.28 4.84
N ILE A 744 20.30 25.16 5.47
CA ILE A 744 19.64 24.87 6.75
C ILE A 744 18.25 24.27 6.57
N GLY A 745 17.99 23.06 7.07
CA GLY A 745 16.69 22.38 7.02
C GLY A 745 16.78 21.01 6.35
N ALA A 746 15.67 20.27 6.29
CA ALA A 746 15.62 18.82 5.97
C ALA A 746 16.25 18.39 4.63
N TYR A 747 16.41 19.32 3.69
CA TYR A 747 16.98 19.09 2.38
C TYR A 747 18.34 19.78 2.22
N GLY A 748 19.09 19.97 3.31
CA GLY A 748 20.46 20.47 3.26
C GLY A 748 21.51 19.38 3.46
N GLY A 749 22.70 19.59 2.91
CA GLY A 749 23.86 18.71 2.99
C GLY A 749 24.04 17.81 1.76
N PRO A 750 24.88 16.76 1.86
CA PRO A 750 25.24 15.94 0.69
C PRO A 750 24.09 15.09 0.14
N GLU A 751 22.97 15.09 0.87
CA GLU A 751 21.72 14.42 0.54
C GLU A 751 20.60 15.46 0.30
N GLY A 752 20.94 16.74 0.20
CA GLY A 752 20.04 17.87 0.01
C GLY A 752 19.83 18.18 -1.47
N ASP A 753 18.98 17.38 -2.12
CA ASP A 753 18.36 17.61 -3.45
C ASP A 753 17.69 16.28 -3.84
N TRP A 754 16.61 15.91 -3.17
CA TRP A 754 15.73 14.85 -3.66
C TRP A 754 14.51 15.54 -4.26
N GLU A 755 14.46 15.60 -5.60
CA GLU A 755 13.29 16.07 -6.36
C GLU A 755 11.98 15.41 -5.91
#